data_AF-A0A2N1U354-F1
#
_entry.id   AF-A0A2N1U354-F1
#
_cell.length_a   1.000
_cell.length_b   1.000
_cell.length_c   1.000
_cell.angle_alpha   90.00
_cell.angle_beta   90.00
_cell.angle_gamma   90.00
#
_symmetry.space_group_name_H-M   'P 1'
#
loop_
_entity.id
_entity.type
_entity.pdbx_description
1 polymer ?
#
loop_
_entity_poly.entity_id
_entity_poly.type
_entity_poly.pdbx_seq_one_letter_code
_entity_poly.pdbx_strand_id
1 'polypeptide(L)'
;MTSGELANRLVQLTAPDGKVSAAYTDVNGAFTFITTQTGDHKLTVLDNELAYSPKTQTITVTVLDNTIQTLGQNINVAKQDTTGSISGLVTAGGSPVTGAIISVSGTSLVGISNNAGNFIITRVPANSSSNPYALDVTSDRGISAPMTGIIVTAGADTNVGEIPLSMPVTGYRYITGQLAAVAPVTVDMLTNILIQMQAPDGTISSTYTGSTGAFSFMTAQTGSHNFTVIDSRYDYLPRSQTASVDTLDNGTQSLPDISAAKSQQNVNLSGSVNWQTPPAGWTITEGEVVLQNQPGTANLLEKRLVASISPANFRFDNVPPGSYWLSINPQKNGYQSGALSVTVIAGTDISGLSLTTTVVAPVIQATQIMDSTTVQLFGVNFSDSTQMQAIVNNRPLTPVNPWNTNAWDATRCFFNISHLPPGEYSVQLEKALGSVKVAGNSSYFVRPVLPALDTSFVASSTDSSITFTWQNAPYVTDVQVRLLKDGIAVRPYQLISGNTITYNDLLPNTLYAIEVISTYPNATSVAAPLFYYGTKADSINVIPSYAFLPGAGTIATGTVFGFEVVSGIAYVGFDNSGPITIQAFNLSSNELLYTSSQVLTNSNHPMRSLAANSSGVYLTYSNTTASPSIAFFNPTLGTPARTEDMKTRFGLATAPEMANVHSLNDRIFLVTADGSYPYTTYLFELDSSLTAIQAATPISGNTNSYGKMADIAYDRTTSVLYLACPNDSNEVYAKAFSNMNITAAPTDIGYIAGSTKEILGLYAHNKKLYLSQAAYSGGYYPSASIMDAVSGYARQIISSYPGSFGFDKQNRIWGSSLGFDVKYLLQLDNTMNILQSLKMFNLDFVYIGLPVARLDGPTGIMYMLHFNATNQLAVYRYNSNY
;
A
#
# COMPACT_ATOMS: atom_id res chain seq x y z
N MET A 1 -4.35 48.74 -47.22
CA MET A 1 -4.87 48.23 -45.93
C MET A 1 -3.86 47.27 -45.34
N THR A 2 -3.80 47.18 -44.01
CA THR A 2 -2.93 46.23 -43.30
C THR A 2 -3.62 44.87 -43.13
N SER A 3 -2.86 43.80 -42.90
CA SER A 3 -3.42 42.46 -42.65
C SER A 3 -4.39 42.45 -41.46
N GLY A 4 -4.09 43.21 -40.40
CA GLY A 4 -4.98 43.36 -39.25
C GLY A 4 -6.35 43.99 -39.58
N GLU A 5 -6.45 44.82 -40.62
CA GLU A 5 -7.72 45.45 -41.03
C GLU A 5 -8.64 44.50 -41.81
N LEU A 6 -8.11 43.38 -42.31
CA LEU A 6 -8.84 42.33 -43.03
C LEU A 6 -9.45 41.28 -42.11
N ALA A 7 -9.05 41.23 -40.85
CA ALA A 7 -9.58 40.30 -39.84
C ALA A 7 -10.99 40.70 -39.37
N ASN A 8 -11.74 39.71 -38.88
CA ASN A 8 -13.02 39.88 -38.22
C ASN A 8 -14.11 40.55 -39.08
N ARG A 9 -14.05 40.40 -40.40
CA ARG A 9 -15.12 40.85 -41.31
C ARG A 9 -16.16 39.76 -41.43
N LEU A 10 -17.42 40.09 -41.18
CA LEU A 10 -18.51 39.13 -41.20
C LEU A 10 -18.93 38.84 -42.64
N VAL A 11 -18.89 37.55 -43.02
CA VAL A 11 -19.35 37.04 -44.30
C VAL A 11 -20.47 36.04 -44.05
N GLN A 12 -21.51 36.08 -44.88
CA GLN A 12 -22.66 35.18 -44.80
C GLN A 12 -22.78 34.37 -46.10
N LEU A 13 -22.99 33.06 -45.99
CA LEU A 13 -23.38 32.18 -47.07
C LEU A 13 -24.86 31.79 -46.90
N THR A 14 -25.69 32.09 -47.88
CA THR A 14 -27.08 31.63 -47.96
C THR A 14 -27.15 30.42 -48.88
N ALA A 15 -27.62 29.28 -48.37
CA ALA A 15 -27.81 28.04 -49.12
C ALA A 15 -29.08 28.08 -49.99
N PRO A 16 -29.24 27.16 -50.96
CA PRO A 16 -30.41 27.13 -51.86
C PRO A 16 -31.76 27.03 -51.14
N ASP A 17 -31.81 26.37 -49.98
CA ASP A 17 -33.01 26.27 -49.13
C ASP A 17 -33.31 27.55 -48.33
N GLY A 18 -32.53 28.61 -48.52
CA GLY A 18 -32.66 29.89 -47.85
C GLY A 18 -32.02 29.94 -46.46
N LYS A 19 -31.45 28.84 -45.95
CA LYS A 19 -30.72 28.86 -44.66
C LYS A 19 -29.41 29.61 -44.81
N VAL A 20 -28.99 30.25 -43.72
CA VAL A 20 -27.78 31.08 -43.70
C VAL A 20 -26.74 30.50 -42.74
N SER A 21 -25.48 30.56 -43.15
CA SER A 21 -24.30 30.33 -42.33
C SER A 21 -23.44 31.57 -42.36
N ALA A 22 -22.75 31.91 -41.27
CA ALA A 22 -21.87 33.08 -41.21
C ALA A 22 -20.49 32.70 -40.68
N ALA A 23 -19.46 33.38 -41.19
CA ALA A 23 -18.07 33.20 -40.80
C ALA A 23 -17.38 34.57 -40.73
N TYR A 24 -16.43 34.70 -39.81
CA TYR A 24 -15.53 35.84 -39.76
C TYR A 24 -14.26 35.54 -40.53
N THR A 25 -13.72 36.56 -41.20
CA THR A 25 -12.41 36.46 -41.85
C THR A 25 -11.27 36.41 -40.85
N ASP A 26 -10.20 35.68 -41.16
CA ASP A 26 -8.97 35.66 -40.39
C ASP A 26 -8.06 36.86 -40.69
N VAL A 27 -6.86 36.90 -40.08
CA VAL A 27 -5.86 37.98 -40.26
C VAL A 27 -5.35 38.14 -41.69
N ASN A 28 -5.61 37.19 -42.58
CA ASN A 28 -5.29 37.27 -43.99
C ASN A 28 -6.53 37.58 -44.85
N GLY A 29 -7.69 37.78 -44.23
CA GLY A 29 -8.97 37.96 -44.91
C GLY A 29 -9.62 36.66 -45.38
N ALA A 30 -9.11 35.50 -44.98
CA ALA A 30 -9.61 34.20 -45.43
C ALA A 30 -10.81 33.72 -44.60
N PHE A 31 -11.74 33.00 -45.24
CA PHE A 31 -12.92 32.41 -44.62
C PHE A 31 -13.29 31.10 -45.34
N THR A 32 -13.98 30.22 -44.63
CA THR A 32 -14.42 28.92 -45.17
C THR A 32 -15.83 28.59 -44.69
N PHE A 33 -16.63 27.97 -45.56
CA PHE A 33 -17.95 27.45 -45.23
C PHE A 33 -18.01 25.97 -45.61
N ILE A 34 -18.77 25.19 -44.85
CA ILE A 34 -19.15 23.83 -45.21
C ILE A 34 -20.61 23.89 -45.69
N THR A 35 -20.90 23.24 -46.82
CA THR A 35 -22.28 23.03 -47.28
C THR A 35 -22.55 21.55 -47.51
N THR A 36 -23.79 21.16 -47.25
CA THR A 36 -24.31 19.81 -47.47
C THR A 36 -25.39 19.80 -48.55
N GLN A 37 -25.47 20.86 -49.37
CA GLN A 37 -26.48 21.02 -50.41
C GLN A 37 -25.81 21.32 -51.76
N THR A 38 -26.34 20.76 -52.83
CA THR A 38 -26.00 21.15 -54.20
C THR A 38 -26.94 22.28 -54.66
N GLY A 39 -26.43 23.21 -55.48
CA GLY A 39 -27.17 24.34 -56.02
C GLY A 39 -26.47 25.69 -55.77
N ASP A 40 -27.16 26.78 -56.12
CA ASP A 40 -26.63 28.14 -56.01
C ASP A 40 -26.66 28.64 -54.57
N HIS A 41 -25.47 28.91 -54.03
CA HIS A 41 -25.27 29.57 -52.75
C HIS A 41 -24.94 31.03 -52.97
N LYS A 42 -25.49 31.92 -52.14
CA LYS A 42 -25.24 33.36 -52.21
C LYS A 42 -24.36 33.80 -51.05
N LEU A 43 -23.13 34.21 -51.34
CA LEU A 43 -22.19 34.79 -50.38
C LEU A 43 -22.36 36.31 -50.32
N THR A 44 -22.44 36.90 -49.13
CA THR A 44 -22.53 38.36 -48.92
C THR A 44 -21.65 38.81 -47.77
N VAL A 45 -20.85 39.85 -47.97
CA VAL A 45 -20.13 40.53 -46.87
C VAL A 45 -21.11 41.47 -46.17
N LEU A 46 -21.24 41.31 -44.85
CA LEU A 46 -22.18 42.08 -44.04
C LEU A 46 -21.55 43.35 -43.44
N ASP A 47 -20.24 43.54 -43.59
CA ASP A 47 -19.56 44.78 -43.17
C ASP A 47 -19.92 45.99 -44.06
N ASN A 48 -20.01 47.16 -43.42
CA ASN A 48 -20.33 48.45 -44.01
C ASN A 48 -19.26 49.53 -43.75
N GLU A 49 -18.24 49.25 -42.94
CA GLU A 49 -17.18 50.22 -42.62
C GLU A 49 -16.21 50.44 -43.78
N LEU A 50 -16.17 49.50 -44.72
CA LEU A 50 -15.29 49.50 -45.88
C LEU A 50 -16.12 49.32 -47.16
N ALA A 51 -15.56 49.76 -48.28
CA ALA A 51 -16.13 49.54 -49.60
C ALA A 51 -15.72 48.16 -50.12
N TYR A 52 -16.69 47.28 -50.43
CA TYR A 52 -16.45 45.91 -50.93
C TYR A 52 -16.91 45.74 -52.39
N SER A 53 -16.07 45.11 -53.21
CA SER A 53 -16.38 44.88 -54.63
C SER A 53 -15.89 43.50 -55.11
N PRO A 54 -16.80 42.56 -55.46
CA PRO A 54 -18.25 42.63 -55.25
C PRO A 54 -18.62 42.36 -53.79
N LYS A 55 -19.65 43.04 -53.27
CA LYS A 55 -20.16 42.80 -51.90
C LYS A 55 -20.92 41.47 -51.76
N THR A 56 -21.46 40.97 -52.87
CA THR A 56 -22.23 39.72 -52.95
C THR A 56 -21.81 38.91 -54.17
N GLN A 57 -21.66 37.60 -54.01
CA GLN A 57 -21.33 36.65 -55.08
C GLN A 57 -22.20 35.40 -55.01
N THR A 58 -22.40 34.73 -56.14
CA THR A 58 -23.10 33.44 -56.21
C THR A 58 -22.10 32.32 -56.53
N ILE A 59 -22.20 31.20 -55.83
CA ILE A 59 -21.35 30.01 -55.97
C ILE A 59 -22.25 28.80 -56.20
N THR A 60 -22.10 28.14 -57.35
CA THR A 60 -22.85 26.92 -57.66
C THR A 60 -22.07 25.70 -57.20
N VAL A 61 -22.64 24.92 -56.28
CA VAL A 61 -22.08 23.65 -55.81
C VAL A 61 -22.78 22.52 -56.55
N THR A 62 -22.07 21.79 -57.43
CA THR A 62 -22.68 20.78 -58.31
C THR A 62 -22.59 19.35 -57.77
N VAL A 63 -21.68 19.07 -56.85
CA VAL A 63 -21.49 17.75 -56.21
C VAL A 63 -21.01 17.91 -54.77
N LEU A 64 -21.32 16.95 -53.90
CA LEU A 64 -20.87 16.92 -52.49
C LEU A 64 -19.84 15.80 -52.33
N ASP A 65 -18.57 16.09 -52.58
CA ASP A 65 -17.47 15.12 -52.66
C ASP A 65 -16.36 15.36 -51.61
N ASN A 66 -16.63 16.20 -50.61
CA ASN A 66 -15.69 16.64 -49.57
C ASN A 66 -14.44 17.38 -50.10
N THR A 67 -14.44 17.85 -51.35
CA THR A 67 -13.37 18.69 -51.89
C THR A 67 -13.62 20.18 -51.61
N ILE A 68 -12.56 20.98 -51.61
CA ILE A 68 -12.67 22.44 -51.41
C ILE A 68 -12.95 23.11 -52.75
N GLN A 69 -14.06 23.83 -52.85
CA GLN A 69 -14.36 24.72 -53.98
C GLN A 69 -13.95 26.15 -53.63
N THR A 70 -13.03 26.72 -54.39
CA THR A 70 -12.60 28.13 -54.23
C THR A 70 -13.56 29.09 -54.93
N LEU A 71 -13.66 30.32 -54.44
CA LEU A 71 -14.44 31.37 -55.10
C LEU A 71 -13.87 31.68 -56.49
N GLY A 72 -14.76 31.94 -57.46
CA GLY A 72 -14.36 32.32 -58.82
C GLY A 72 -13.77 33.73 -58.93
N GLN A 73 -14.02 34.60 -57.94
CA GLN A 73 -13.49 35.96 -57.86
C GLN A 73 -13.20 36.34 -56.40
N ASN A 74 -12.07 37.03 -56.18
CA ASN A 74 -11.75 37.63 -54.89
C ASN A 74 -12.68 38.81 -54.58
N ILE A 75 -12.98 39.04 -53.29
CA ILE A 75 -13.69 40.23 -52.82
C ILE A 75 -12.65 41.31 -52.50
N ASN A 76 -12.63 42.39 -53.28
CA ASN A 76 -11.73 43.52 -53.05
C ASN A 76 -12.33 44.48 -52.01
N VAL A 77 -11.47 45.13 -51.22
CA VAL A 77 -11.88 46.01 -50.12
C VAL A 77 -11.05 47.31 -50.06
N ALA A 78 -11.69 48.46 -49.81
CA ALA A 78 -11.07 49.80 -49.75
C ALA A 78 -11.65 50.70 -48.64
N LYS A 79 -10.86 51.70 -48.19
CA LYS A 79 -11.31 52.76 -47.26
C LYS A 79 -12.03 53.89 -48.02
N GLN A 80 -13.01 54.52 -47.40
CA GLN A 80 -13.80 55.62 -47.99
C GLN A 80 -13.28 56.98 -47.47
N ASP A 81 -12.81 57.87 -48.36
CA ASP A 81 -12.38 59.24 -47.99
C ASP A 81 -13.54 60.23 -48.11
N THR A 82 -13.79 61.02 -47.06
CA THR A 82 -14.89 62.00 -46.98
C THR A 82 -14.44 63.42 -46.63
N THR A 83 -13.12 63.66 -46.58
CA THR A 83 -12.51 64.93 -46.14
C THR A 83 -11.40 65.37 -47.08
N GLY A 84 -11.17 66.68 -47.23
CA GLY A 84 -10.03 67.29 -47.94
C GLY A 84 -9.15 68.14 -47.01
N SER A 85 -8.36 69.04 -47.58
CA SER A 85 -7.58 70.04 -46.84
C SER A 85 -7.77 71.47 -47.37
N ILE A 86 -7.45 72.47 -46.55
CA ILE A 86 -7.39 73.89 -46.91
C ILE A 86 -5.96 74.38 -46.67
N SER A 87 -5.33 75.04 -47.62
CA SER A 87 -3.99 75.60 -47.49
C SER A 87 -3.93 77.07 -47.91
N GLY A 88 -2.96 77.82 -47.42
CA GLY A 88 -2.80 79.24 -47.78
C GLY A 88 -1.62 79.92 -47.08
N LEU A 89 -1.49 81.23 -47.30
CA LEU A 89 -0.42 82.09 -46.77
C LEU A 89 -1.03 83.28 -46.02
N VAL A 90 -0.61 83.55 -44.78
CA VAL A 90 -1.03 84.73 -44.01
C VAL A 90 0.08 85.78 -44.00
N THR A 91 -0.25 87.02 -44.38
CA THR A 91 0.71 88.15 -44.43
C THR A 91 0.19 89.38 -43.69
N ALA A 92 1.09 90.24 -43.24
CA ALA A 92 0.78 91.57 -42.68
C ALA A 92 1.78 92.58 -43.22
N GLY A 93 1.31 93.64 -43.89
CA GLY A 93 2.19 94.62 -44.54
C GLY A 93 3.13 94.00 -45.60
N GLY A 94 2.70 92.91 -46.25
CA GLY A 94 3.48 92.17 -47.25
C GLY A 94 4.52 91.19 -46.69
N SER A 95 4.61 91.04 -45.36
CA SER A 95 5.52 90.08 -44.71
C SER A 95 4.74 88.87 -44.16
N PRO A 96 5.29 87.64 -44.22
CA PRO A 96 4.64 86.47 -43.62
C PRO A 96 4.41 86.62 -42.12
N VAL A 97 3.28 86.12 -41.63
CA VAL A 97 2.94 86.12 -40.20
C VAL A 97 2.98 84.70 -39.66
N THR A 98 3.82 84.48 -38.66
CA THR A 98 3.98 83.19 -37.96
C THR A 98 3.02 83.11 -36.78
N GLY A 99 2.36 81.97 -36.60
CA GLY A 99 1.47 81.76 -35.46
C GLY A 99 0.08 82.38 -35.60
N ALA A 100 -0.33 82.84 -36.79
CA ALA A 100 -1.72 83.25 -37.03
C ALA A 100 -2.64 82.03 -36.96
N ILE A 101 -3.83 82.20 -36.37
CA ILE A 101 -4.86 81.17 -36.24
C ILE A 101 -5.88 81.37 -37.36
N ILE A 102 -6.15 80.32 -38.12
CA ILE A 102 -7.14 80.28 -39.21
C ILE A 102 -8.25 79.34 -38.77
N SER A 103 -9.45 79.84 -38.49
CA SER A 103 -10.62 79.01 -38.14
C SER A 103 -11.54 78.78 -39.33
N VAL A 104 -11.99 77.54 -39.52
CA VAL A 104 -12.96 77.19 -40.58
C VAL A 104 -14.38 77.23 -40.03
N SER A 105 -15.21 78.13 -40.55
CA SER A 105 -16.58 78.36 -40.10
C SER A 105 -17.41 77.07 -40.08
N GLY A 106 -18.23 76.87 -39.05
CA GLY A 106 -19.09 75.68 -38.94
C GLY A 106 -18.34 74.38 -38.61
N THR A 107 -17.04 74.45 -38.34
CA THR A 107 -16.22 73.33 -37.84
C THR A 107 -15.42 73.78 -36.62
N SER A 108 -14.84 72.82 -35.89
CA SER A 108 -13.85 73.10 -34.84
C SER A 108 -12.40 73.11 -35.36
N LEU A 109 -12.21 73.05 -36.67
CA LEU A 109 -10.88 72.93 -37.27
C LEU A 109 -10.19 74.29 -37.35
N VAL A 110 -8.94 74.31 -36.89
CA VAL A 110 -8.07 75.48 -36.94
C VAL A 110 -6.73 75.12 -37.58
N GLY A 111 -6.17 76.05 -38.35
CA GLY A 111 -4.80 76.03 -38.84
C GLY A 111 -3.97 77.04 -38.08
N ILE A 112 -2.66 76.78 -37.97
CA ILE A 112 -1.70 77.76 -37.46
C ILE A 112 -0.64 77.98 -38.52
N SER A 113 -0.35 79.23 -38.86
CA SER A 113 0.68 79.55 -39.83
C SER A 113 2.09 79.29 -39.30
N ASN A 114 2.97 78.76 -40.15
CA ASN A 114 4.36 78.50 -39.84
C ASN A 114 5.25 79.75 -40.00
N ASN A 115 6.57 79.59 -39.85
CA ASN A 115 7.54 80.68 -39.95
C ASN A 115 7.54 81.41 -41.32
N ALA A 116 7.10 80.74 -42.37
CA ALA A 116 6.95 81.28 -43.71
C ALA A 116 5.53 81.80 -43.98
N GLY A 117 4.68 81.89 -42.95
CA GLY A 117 3.29 82.33 -43.03
C GLY A 117 2.32 81.30 -43.61
N ASN A 118 2.80 80.14 -44.03
CA ASN A 118 1.97 79.12 -44.67
C ASN A 118 1.19 78.32 -43.63
N PHE A 119 -0.05 77.96 -43.93
CA PHE A 119 -0.87 77.08 -43.12
C PHE A 119 -1.49 75.96 -43.95
N ILE A 120 -1.81 74.85 -43.28
CA ILE A 120 -2.65 73.79 -43.82
C ILE A 120 -3.61 73.29 -42.73
N ILE A 121 -4.87 73.10 -43.10
CA ILE A 121 -5.93 72.53 -42.27
C ILE A 121 -6.35 71.24 -42.93
N THR A 122 -5.99 70.11 -42.34
CA THR A 122 -6.30 68.78 -42.89
C THR A 122 -7.61 68.24 -42.34
N ARG A 123 -8.22 67.29 -43.07
CA ARG A 123 -9.47 66.61 -42.68
C ARG A 123 -10.67 67.54 -42.58
N VAL A 124 -10.67 68.60 -43.37
CA VAL A 124 -11.85 69.45 -43.50
C VAL A 124 -12.92 68.65 -44.23
N PRO A 125 -14.13 68.47 -43.66
CA PRO A 125 -15.19 67.74 -44.33
C PRO A 125 -15.46 68.31 -45.72
N ALA A 126 -15.66 67.45 -46.71
CA ALA A 126 -16.02 67.92 -48.03
C ALA A 126 -17.39 68.63 -47.98
N ASN A 127 -17.52 69.77 -48.65
CA ASN A 127 -18.75 70.54 -48.74
C ASN A 127 -19.11 70.83 -50.21
N SER A 128 -20.12 71.67 -50.44
CA SER A 128 -20.60 72.01 -51.78
C SER A 128 -20.88 73.50 -51.91
N SER A 129 -21.08 73.96 -53.15
CA SER A 129 -21.38 75.37 -53.47
C SER A 129 -22.66 75.89 -52.80
N SER A 130 -23.56 75.02 -52.32
CA SER A 130 -24.75 75.42 -51.56
C SER A 130 -24.48 75.64 -50.07
N ASN A 131 -23.32 75.24 -49.55
CA ASN A 131 -22.89 75.46 -48.16
C ASN A 131 -21.35 75.66 -48.08
N PRO A 132 -20.82 76.76 -48.64
CA PRO A 132 -19.39 77.05 -48.62
C PRO A 132 -18.90 77.36 -47.20
N TYR A 133 -17.62 77.08 -46.93
CA TYR A 133 -16.96 77.52 -45.72
C TYR A 133 -16.50 78.98 -45.85
N ALA A 134 -16.28 79.60 -44.69
CA ALA A 134 -15.55 80.83 -44.51
C ALA A 134 -14.34 80.61 -43.59
N LEU A 135 -13.32 81.44 -43.74
CA LEU A 135 -12.14 81.47 -42.88
C LEU A 135 -12.07 82.80 -42.14
N ASP A 136 -11.89 82.73 -40.83
CA ASP A 136 -11.53 83.86 -39.98
C ASP A 136 -10.08 83.71 -39.56
N VAL A 137 -9.28 84.78 -39.69
CA VAL A 137 -7.86 84.77 -39.32
C VAL A 137 -7.57 85.80 -38.25
N THR A 138 -6.98 85.35 -37.15
CA THR A 138 -6.53 86.19 -36.03
C THR A 138 -5.04 85.97 -35.79
N SER A 139 -4.33 87.01 -35.34
CA SER A 139 -2.90 86.95 -35.07
C SER A 139 -2.46 87.98 -34.04
N ASP A 140 -1.21 87.87 -33.59
CA ASP A 140 -0.52 88.88 -32.80
C ASP A 140 -0.34 90.24 -33.51
N ARG A 141 -0.65 90.35 -34.82
CA ARG A 141 -0.50 91.57 -35.62
C ARG A 141 -1.82 92.18 -36.11
N GLY A 142 -2.96 91.52 -35.89
CA GLY A 142 -4.26 91.99 -36.37
C GLY A 142 -5.14 90.86 -36.88
N ILE A 143 -6.24 91.25 -37.53
CA ILE A 143 -7.28 90.35 -38.05
C ILE A 143 -7.42 90.51 -39.57
N SER A 144 -7.89 89.47 -40.26
CA SER A 144 -8.24 89.55 -41.68
C SER A 144 -9.69 90.00 -41.87
N ALA A 145 -10.02 90.45 -43.08
CA ALA A 145 -11.42 90.43 -43.50
C ALA A 145 -11.90 88.96 -43.63
N PRO A 146 -13.19 88.65 -43.40
CA PRO A 146 -13.71 87.29 -43.56
C PRO A 146 -13.54 86.79 -44.99
N MET A 147 -12.89 85.64 -45.17
CA MET A 147 -12.75 85.00 -46.47
C MET A 147 -13.87 83.99 -46.68
N THR A 148 -14.78 84.22 -47.62
CA THR A 148 -15.98 83.37 -47.81
C THR A 148 -15.94 82.60 -49.13
N GLY A 149 -16.76 81.55 -49.27
CA GLY A 149 -16.90 80.82 -50.53
C GLY A 149 -15.98 79.62 -50.71
N ILE A 150 -15.36 79.11 -49.64
CA ILE A 150 -14.35 78.04 -49.72
C ILE A 150 -15.02 76.66 -49.88
N ILE A 151 -14.68 75.96 -50.96
CA ILE A 151 -15.17 74.61 -51.28
C ILE A 151 -14.04 73.59 -51.11
N VAL A 152 -14.26 72.61 -50.24
CA VAL A 152 -13.36 71.49 -49.98
C VAL A 152 -13.90 70.23 -50.66
N THR A 153 -13.05 69.61 -51.46
CA THR A 153 -13.35 68.34 -52.14
C THR A 153 -12.65 67.20 -51.42
N ALA A 154 -13.33 66.05 -51.24
CA ALA A 154 -12.75 64.89 -50.56
C ALA A 154 -11.46 64.43 -51.26
N GLY A 155 -10.40 64.21 -50.48
CA GLY A 155 -9.08 63.78 -50.96
C GLY A 155 -8.24 64.86 -51.66
N ALA A 156 -8.72 66.10 -51.79
CA ALA A 156 -8.01 67.20 -52.46
C ALA A 156 -7.62 68.33 -51.49
N ASP A 157 -6.62 69.13 -51.89
CA ASP A 157 -6.20 70.35 -51.20
C ASP A 157 -6.79 71.60 -51.87
N THR A 158 -7.54 72.39 -51.10
CA THR A 158 -8.11 73.66 -51.52
C THR A 158 -7.19 74.80 -51.07
N ASN A 159 -6.35 75.30 -51.97
CA ASN A 159 -5.49 76.45 -51.69
C ASN A 159 -6.27 77.76 -51.84
N VAL A 160 -6.31 78.56 -50.77
CA VAL A 160 -7.04 79.84 -50.70
C VAL A 160 -6.18 81.06 -51.01
N GLY A 161 -4.89 80.88 -51.30
CA GLY A 161 -3.97 81.96 -51.63
C GLY A 161 -3.52 82.78 -50.42
N GLU A 162 -3.21 84.06 -50.66
CA GLU A 162 -2.73 84.98 -49.63
C GLU A 162 -3.89 85.66 -48.89
N ILE A 163 -3.85 85.62 -47.56
CA ILE A 163 -4.78 86.27 -46.65
C ILE A 163 -4.05 87.44 -45.95
N PRO A 164 -4.25 88.69 -46.40
CA PRO A 164 -3.64 89.85 -45.79
C PRO A 164 -4.37 90.26 -44.50
N LEU A 165 -3.60 90.51 -43.44
CA LEU A 165 -4.05 91.05 -42.17
C LEU A 165 -4.02 92.58 -42.20
N SER A 166 -5.07 93.18 -41.63
CA SER A 166 -5.13 94.63 -41.45
C SER A 166 -4.49 95.02 -40.12
N MET A 167 -3.39 95.78 -40.17
CA MET A 167 -2.72 96.29 -38.98
C MET A 167 -3.28 97.68 -38.61
N PRO A 168 -3.62 97.94 -37.33
CA PRO A 168 -3.95 99.29 -36.87
C PRO A 168 -2.76 100.24 -37.05
N VAL A 169 -3.00 101.44 -37.59
CA VAL A 169 -1.96 102.48 -37.76
C VAL A 169 -1.81 103.38 -36.52
N THR A 170 -2.84 103.49 -35.69
CA THR A 170 -2.88 104.22 -34.40
C THR A 170 -3.89 103.57 -33.46
N GLY A 171 -3.73 103.74 -32.15
CA GLY A 171 -4.68 103.22 -31.16
C GLY A 171 -4.44 101.76 -30.82
N TYR A 172 -3.17 101.34 -30.73
CA TYR A 172 -2.77 99.99 -30.31
C TYR A 172 -1.76 100.03 -29.15
N ARG A 173 -1.40 98.88 -28.60
CA ARG A 173 -0.27 98.69 -27.68
C ARG A 173 0.36 97.31 -27.88
N TYR A 174 1.66 97.20 -27.68
CA TYR A 174 2.36 95.91 -27.63
C TYR A 174 2.40 95.35 -26.20
N ILE A 175 2.20 94.04 -26.04
CA ILE A 175 2.39 93.30 -24.79
C ILE A 175 3.48 92.26 -25.03
N THR A 176 4.58 92.35 -24.29
CA THR A 176 5.78 91.51 -24.44
C THR A 176 5.97 90.61 -23.22
N GLY A 177 6.54 89.41 -23.40
CA GLY A 177 6.81 88.49 -22.30
C GLY A 177 7.97 87.54 -22.60
N GLN A 178 8.38 86.76 -21.59
CA GLN A 178 9.61 85.97 -21.60
C GLN A 178 9.42 84.61 -20.90
N LEU A 179 9.90 83.53 -21.52
CA LEU A 179 10.07 82.22 -20.85
C LEU A 179 11.47 82.10 -20.23
N ALA A 180 11.57 81.77 -18.95
CA ALA A 180 12.83 81.63 -18.21
C ALA A 180 13.15 80.17 -17.92
N ALA A 181 14.37 79.72 -18.27
CA ALA A 181 14.78 78.33 -18.10
C ALA A 181 15.22 78.02 -16.64
N VAL A 182 14.72 76.93 -16.06
CA VAL A 182 15.16 76.40 -14.76
C VAL A 182 15.90 75.09 -14.99
N ALA A 183 17.14 75.00 -14.49
CA ALA A 183 17.99 73.82 -14.67
C ALA A 183 17.24 72.52 -14.28
N PRO A 184 17.29 71.46 -15.11
CA PRO A 184 18.19 71.25 -16.26
C PRO A 184 17.71 71.82 -17.60
N VAL A 185 16.59 72.54 -17.66
CA VAL A 185 16.14 73.21 -18.89
C VAL A 185 17.09 74.36 -19.22
N THR A 186 17.42 74.56 -20.50
CA THR A 186 18.28 75.65 -20.99
C THR A 186 17.49 76.61 -21.90
N VAL A 187 17.98 77.83 -22.09
CA VAL A 187 17.25 78.89 -22.85
C VAL A 187 17.02 78.48 -24.31
N ASP A 188 17.98 77.81 -24.95
CA ASP A 188 17.85 77.34 -26.35
C ASP A 188 16.69 76.34 -26.52
N MET A 189 16.32 75.63 -25.46
CA MET A 189 15.22 74.67 -25.45
C MET A 189 13.83 75.32 -25.41
N LEU A 190 13.77 76.65 -25.23
CA LEU A 190 12.54 77.45 -25.12
C LEU A 190 12.19 78.20 -26.41
N THR A 191 12.86 77.90 -27.52
CA THR A 191 12.47 78.42 -28.84
C THR A 191 11.23 77.70 -29.38
N ASN A 192 10.43 78.41 -30.17
CA ASN A 192 9.28 77.85 -30.89
C ASN A 192 8.22 77.23 -29.95
N ILE A 193 7.96 77.90 -28.81
CA ILE A 193 6.87 77.59 -27.89
C ILE A 193 5.67 78.48 -28.25
N LEU A 194 4.50 77.87 -28.46
CA LEU A 194 3.29 78.60 -28.80
C LEU A 194 2.71 79.28 -27.55
N ILE A 195 2.47 80.59 -27.66
CA ILE A 195 1.77 81.39 -26.65
C ILE A 195 0.43 81.84 -27.25
N GLN A 196 -0.64 81.72 -26.47
CA GLN A 196 -1.95 82.24 -26.83
C GLN A 196 -2.33 83.42 -25.93
N MET A 197 -2.92 84.45 -26.53
CA MET A 197 -3.52 85.59 -25.84
C MET A 197 -5.02 85.61 -26.13
N GLN A 198 -5.84 85.72 -25.09
CA GLN A 198 -7.26 86.04 -25.17
C GLN A 198 -7.46 87.52 -24.85
N ALA A 199 -8.04 88.27 -25.80
CA ALA A 199 -8.42 89.66 -25.64
C ALA A 199 -9.75 89.80 -24.83
N PRO A 200 -10.07 91.00 -24.31
CA PRO A 200 -11.26 91.25 -23.50
C PRO A 200 -12.60 90.88 -24.17
N ASP A 201 -12.67 90.96 -25.50
CA ASP A 201 -13.83 90.58 -26.30
C ASP A 201 -13.94 89.05 -26.54
N GLY A 202 -12.98 88.27 -26.03
CA GLY A 202 -12.88 86.83 -26.21
C GLY A 202 -12.08 86.39 -27.43
N THR A 203 -11.59 87.30 -28.26
CA THR A 203 -10.77 86.99 -29.44
C THR A 203 -9.44 86.36 -29.03
N ILE A 204 -9.07 85.25 -29.68
CA ILE A 204 -7.79 84.56 -29.44
C ILE A 204 -6.77 84.94 -30.52
N SER A 205 -5.56 85.29 -30.10
CA SER A 205 -4.39 85.48 -30.95
C SER A 205 -3.26 84.58 -30.47
N SER A 206 -2.31 84.22 -31.34
CA SER A 206 -1.12 83.47 -30.92
C SER A 206 0.16 83.97 -31.57
N THR A 207 1.28 83.65 -30.93
CA THR A 207 2.63 83.89 -31.43
C THR A 207 3.56 82.78 -30.91
N TYR A 208 4.72 82.60 -31.53
CA TYR A 208 5.75 81.67 -31.05
C TYR A 208 6.88 82.41 -30.36
N THR A 209 7.50 81.80 -29.36
CA THR A 209 8.69 82.34 -28.72
C THR A 209 9.91 82.32 -29.64
N GLY A 210 10.71 83.38 -29.57
CA GLY A 210 12.00 83.48 -30.24
C GLY A 210 13.08 82.57 -29.64
N SER A 211 14.30 82.64 -30.17
CA SER A 211 15.45 81.83 -29.71
C SER A 211 15.85 82.08 -28.25
N THR A 212 15.43 83.22 -27.69
CA THR A 212 15.67 83.56 -26.28
C THR A 212 14.50 83.22 -25.36
N GLY A 213 13.37 82.71 -25.88
CA GLY A 213 12.13 82.53 -25.12
C GLY A 213 11.21 83.75 -25.07
N ALA A 214 11.55 84.86 -25.76
CA ALA A 214 10.75 86.09 -25.80
C ALA A 214 9.55 85.98 -26.77
N PHE A 215 8.43 86.66 -26.46
CA PHE A 215 7.24 86.76 -27.29
C PHE A 215 6.58 88.15 -27.22
N SER A 216 5.75 88.51 -28.20
CA SER A 216 5.07 89.80 -28.28
C SER A 216 3.69 89.71 -28.95
N PHE A 217 2.73 90.48 -28.46
CA PHE A 217 1.38 90.63 -29.01
C PHE A 217 1.06 92.10 -29.25
N MET A 218 0.38 92.45 -30.35
CA MET A 218 -0.25 93.75 -30.52
C MET A 218 -1.74 93.66 -30.17
N THR A 219 -2.25 94.60 -29.38
CA THR A 219 -3.68 94.73 -29.07
C THR A 219 -4.18 96.14 -29.36
N ALA A 220 -5.42 96.25 -29.83
CA ALA A 220 -6.14 97.52 -30.01
C ALA A 220 -7.33 97.64 -29.04
N GLN A 221 -7.30 96.90 -27.93
CA GLN A 221 -8.36 96.87 -26.91
C GLN A 221 -7.80 97.23 -25.54
N THR A 222 -8.58 97.99 -24.77
CA THR A 222 -8.32 98.18 -23.34
C THR A 222 -9.02 97.10 -22.51
N GLY A 223 -8.47 96.77 -21.35
CA GLY A 223 -8.98 95.73 -20.44
C GLY A 223 -8.04 94.53 -20.27
N SER A 224 -8.57 93.48 -19.65
CA SER A 224 -7.82 92.29 -19.23
C SER A 224 -7.55 91.31 -20.38
N HIS A 225 -6.28 91.00 -20.64
CA HIS A 225 -5.80 90.01 -21.59
C HIS A 225 -5.22 88.80 -20.84
N ASN A 226 -5.60 87.58 -21.22
CA ASN A 226 -5.08 86.35 -20.62
C ASN A 226 -4.07 85.67 -21.57
N PHE A 227 -2.91 85.31 -21.07
CA PHE A 227 -1.81 84.66 -21.79
C PHE A 227 -1.65 83.24 -21.27
N THR A 228 -1.54 82.25 -22.15
CA THR A 228 -1.31 80.85 -21.78
C THR A 228 -0.22 80.22 -22.63
N VAL A 229 0.70 79.50 -21.99
CA VAL A 229 1.72 78.69 -22.67
C VAL A 229 1.12 77.36 -23.13
N ILE A 230 1.16 77.12 -24.44
CA ILE A 230 0.63 75.91 -25.07
C ILE A 230 1.79 74.96 -25.38
N ASP A 231 2.31 74.34 -24.31
CA ASP A 231 3.37 73.33 -24.40
C ASP A 231 3.32 72.35 -23.21
N SER A 232 3.61 71.08 -23.47
CA SER A 232 3.60 70.01 -22.46
C SER A 232 4.98 69.43 -22.16
N ARG A 233 6.04 69.92 -22.81
CA ARG A 233 7.41 69.40 -22.62
C ARG A 233 8.02 69.82 -21.30
N TYR A 234 7.59 70.96 -20.76
CA TYR A 234 8.09 71.52 -19.51
C TYR A 234 6.95 71.86 -18.54
N ASP A 235 7.31 71.92 -17.27
CA ASP A 235 6.48 72.42 -16.18
C ASP A 235 6.59 73.97 -16.17
N TYR A 236 5.49 74.67 -16.49
CA TYR A 236 5.46 76.14 -16.58
C TYR A 236 4.85 76.79 -15.33
N LEU A 237 5.55 77.76 -14.74
CA LEU A 237 5.12 78.46 -13.53
C LEU A 237 5.22 80.00 -13.69
N PRO A 238 4.10 80.73 -13.72
CA PRO A 238 2.73 80.23 -13.95
C PRO A 238 2.50 79.91 -15.44
N ARG A 239 1.74 78.85 -15.74
CA ARG A 239 1.38 78.46 -17.12
C ARG A 239 0.45 79.47 -17.81
N SER A 240 -0.35 80.20 -17.03
CA SER A 240 -1.22 81.27 -17.52
C SER A 240 -1.04 82.54 -16.69
N GLN A 241 -1.08 83.70 -17.34
CA GLN A 241 -0.96 85.02 -16.72
C GLN A 241 -2.00 86.00 -17.28
N THR A 242 -2.31 87.05 -16.54
CA THR A 242 -3.27 88.08 -16.98
C THR A 242 -2.61 89.46 -16.90
N ALA A 243 -2.83 90.32 -17.91
CA ALA A 243 -2.43 91.72 -17.89
C ALA A 243 -3.56 92.65 -18.33
N SER A 244 -3.74 93.78 -17.63
CA SER A 244 -4.66 94.84 -18.02
C SER A 244 -3.95 95.86 -18.90
N VAL A 245 -4.59 96.24 -20.01
CA VAL A 245 -4.17 97.37 -20.85
C VAL A 245 -5.11 98.54 -20.61
N ASP A 246 -4.59 99.62 -20.03
CA ASP A 246 -5.43 100.75 -19.63
C ASP A 246 -5.48 101.88 -20.68
N THR A 247 -4.49 101.94 -21.59
CA THR A 247 -4.40 102.94 -22.67
C THR A 247 -3.85 102.35 -23.97
N LEU A 248 -4.27 102.91 -25.11
CA LEU A 248 -3.83 102.53 -26.46
C LEU A 248 -3.03 103.67 -27.11
N ASP A 249 -1.77 103.80 -26.67
CA ASP A 249 -0.86 104.92 -26.93
C ASP A 249 0.26 104.60 -27.93
N ASN A 250 0.14 103.48 -28.66
CA ASN A 250 1.16 102.88 -29.52
C ASN A 250 2.44 102.45 -28.77
N GLY A 251 2.40 102.35 -27.44
CA GLY A 251 3.52 101.95 -26.59
C GLY A 251 3.67 100.43 -26.41
N THR A 252 4.50 100.04 -25.44
CA THR A 252 4.74 98.64 -25.04
C THR A 252 4.47 98.44 -23.54
N GLN A 253 4.06 97.24 -23.16
CA GLN A 253 3.89 96.75 -21.79
C GLN A 253 4.57 95.38 -21.67
N SER A 254 5.26 95.11 -20.55
CA SER A 254 5.92 93.83 -20.30
C SER A 254 5.13 92.99 -19.29
N LEU A 255 5.12 91.68 -19.51
CA LEU A 255 4.64 90.65 -18.58
C LEU A 255 5.78 90.17 -17.68
N PRO A 256 5.48 89.69 -16.46
CA PRO A 256 6.42 88.90 -15.67
C PRO A 256 6.83 87.60 -16.38
N ASP A 257 8.08 87.18 -16.18
CA ASP A 257 8.63 85.95 -16.75
C ASP A 257 7.84 84.70 -16.32
N ILE A 258 7.76 83.71 -17.23
CA ILE A 258 7.20 82.38 -16.97
C ILE A 258 8.35 81.38 -16.85
N SER A 259 8.50 80.71 -15.71
CA SER A 259 9.57 79.72 -15.50
C SER A 259 9.23 78.36 -16.14
N ALA A 260 10.21 77.68 -16.74
CA ALA A 260 10.08 76.34 -17.35
C ALA A 260 11.06 75.33 -16.73
N ALA A 261 10.56 74.20 -16.20
CA ALA A 261 11.34 73.15 -15.50
C ALA A 261 10.97 71.71 -15.96
N LYS A 262 11.69 70.68 -15.47
CA LYS A 262 11.40 69.24 -15.74
C LYS A 262 11.47 68.40 -14.46
N SER A 263 10.41 67.63 -14.18
CA SER A 263 10.19 66.95 -12.87
C SER A 263 10.56 65.46 -12.75
N GLN A 264 10.94 64.72 -13.82
CA GLN A 264 11.30 63.27 -13.71
C GLN A 264 12.79 62.97 -13.99
N GLN A 265 13.48 62.30 -13.05
CA GLN A 265 14.92 61.94 -13.09
C GLN A 265 15.29 60.48 -12.78
N ASN A 266 14.32 59.59 -12.55
CA ASN A 266 14.58 58.16 -12.27
C ASN A 266 15.06 57.41 -13.51
N VAL A 267 15.76 56.28 -13.32
CA VAL A 267 16.41 55.53 -14.41
C VAL A 267 16.10 54.03 -14.35
N ASN A 268 16.46 53.30 -15.41
CA ASN A 268 16.37 51.85 -15.48
C ASN A 268 17.73 51.19 -15.22
N LEU A 269 17.74 50.10 -14.46
CA LEU A 269 18.92 49.23 -14.26
C LEU A 269 18.66 47.87 -14.91
N SER A 270 19.62 47.35 -15.67
CA SER A 270 19.50 46.03 -16.31
C SER A 270 20.80 45.24 -16.33
N GLY A 271 20.69 43.92 -16.38
CA GLY A 271 21.83 43.01 -16.35
C GLY A 271 21.43 41.55 -16.48
N SER A 272 22.37 40.66 -16.16
CA SER A 272 22.16 39.21 -16.20
C SER A 272 22.75 38.48 -14.99
N VAL A 273 22.17 37.33 -14.68
CA VAL A 273 22.64 36.39 -13.66
C VAL A 273 23.23 35.17 -14.35
N ASN A 274 24.44 34.78 -13.94
CA ASN A 274 25.09 33.55 -14.37
C ASN A 274 24.92 32.47 -13.29
N TRP A 275 24.11 31.46 -13.59
CA TRP A 275 23.87 30.33 -12.69
C TRP A 275 25.00 29.31 -12.78
N GLN A 276 25.65 29.01 -11.65
CA GLN A 276 26.59 27.88 -11.59
C GLN A 276 25.84 26.55 -11.84
N THR A 277 26.48 25.62 -12.55
CA THR A 277 25.91 24.29 -12.84
C THR A 277 25.39 23.63 -11.55
N PRO A 278 24.12 23.20 -11.51
CA PRO A 278 23.54 22.59 -10.33
C PRO A 278 24.20 21.22 -10.04
N PRO A 279 24.46 20.88 -8.76
CA PRO A 279 24.82 19.52 -8.36
C PRO A 279 23.73 18.52 -8.76
N ALA A 280 24.12 17.25 -8.93
CA ALA A 280 23.17 16.17 -9.17
C ALA A 280 22.09 16.14 -8.06
N GLY A 281 20.82 16.08 -8.46
CA GLY A 281 19.67 16.10 -7.55
C GLY A 281 19.14 17.50 -7.20
N TRP A 282 19.74 18.57 -7.74
CA TRP A 282 19.26 19.95 -7.58
C TRP A 282 18.72 20.49 -8.91
N THR A 283 17.54 21.10 -8.90
CA THR A 283 16.95 21.77 -10.06
C THR A 283 16.47 23.16 -9.67
N ILE A 284 16.70 24.13 -10.53
CA ILE A 284 16.19 25.49 -10.38
C ILE A 284 15.10 25.74 -11.40
N THR A 285 14.00 26.34 -10.97
CA THR A 285 12.89 26.76 -11.85
C THR A 285 12.98 28.26 -12.17
N GLU A 286 13.38 29.05 -11.17
CA GLU A 286 13.57 30.50 -11.25
C GLU A 286 14.58 30.96 -10.18
N GLY A 287 15.03 32.20 -10.24
CA GLY A 287 15.78 32.88 -9.19
C GLY A 287 15.18 34.23 -8.85
N GLU A 288 15.72 34.92 -7.85
CA GLU A 288 15.28 36.26 -7.49
C GLU A 288 16.49 37.18 -7.27
N VAL A 289 16.52 38.29 -7.99
CA VAL A 289 17.50 39.37 -7.84
C VAL A 289 16.92 40.41 -6.90
N VAL A 290 17.71 40.85 -5.92
CA VAL A 290 17.34 41.86 -4.93
C VAL A 290 18.19 43.10 -5.15
N LEU A 291 17.53 44.25 -5.28
CA LEU A 291 18.13 45.58 -5.25
C LEU A 291 17.79 46.25 -3.92
N GLN A 292 18.82 46.60 -3.15
CA GLN A 292 18.65 47.18 -1.81
C GLN A 292 19.48 48.45 -1.66
N ASN A 293 18.94 49.49 -1.03
CA ASN A 293 19.66 50.74 -0.77
C ASN A 293 20.87 50.58 0.17
N GLN A 294 21.92 51.34 -0.08
CA GLN A 294 23.05 51.49 0.83
C GLN A 294 22.77 52.57 1.89
N PRO A 295 23.44 52.55 3.06
CA PRO A 295 23.31 53.62 4.05
C PRO A 295 23.54 55.00 3.44
N GLY A 296 22.65 55.96 3.75
CA GLY A 296 22.74 57.34 3.24
C GLY A 296 22.06 57.60 1.89
N THR A 297 21.29 56.65 1.36
CA THR A 297 20.55 56.78 0.09
C THR A 297 19.06 56.52 0.29
N ALA A 298 18.23 56.88 -0.70
CA ALA A 298 16.77 56.71 -0.63
C ALA A 298 16.40 55.24 -0.37
N ASN A 299 15.48 55.00 0.57
CA ASN A 299 15.02 53.66 0.91
C ASN A 299 14.37 53.00 -0.32
N LEU A 300 14.98 51.91 -0.79
CA LEU A 300 14.49 51.10 -1.89
C LEU A 300 14.90 49.65 -1.63
N LEU A 301 13.89 48.76 -1.63
CA LEU A 301 14.08 47.33 -1.62
C LEU A 301 13.16 46.75 -2.69
N GLU A 302 13.73 46.43 -3.84
CA GLU A 302 13.02 45.77 -4.93
C GLU A 302 13.53 44.35 -5.16
N LYS A 303 12.63 43.49 -5.61
CA LYS A 303 12.92 42.09 -5.92
C LYS A 303 12.36 41.75 -7.29
N ARG A 304 13.11 40.99 -8.09
CA ARG A 304 12.70 40.57 -9.44
C ARG A 304 12.98 39.10 -9.64
N LEU A 305 11.95 38.36 -10.05
CA LEU A 305 12.10 36.99 -10.51
C LEU A 305 12.86 36.96 -11.83
N VAL A 306 13.73 35.97 -11.98
CA VAL A 306 14.55 35.74 -13.17
C VAL A 306 14.49 34.27 -13.57
N ALA A 307 14.68 34.00 -14.85
CA ALA A 307 14.66 32.63 -15.37
C ALA A 307 15.77 31.75 -14.75
N SER A 308 15.57 30.44 -14.79
CA SER A 308 16.56 29.42 -14.41
C SER A 308 17.66 29.19 -15.46
N ILE A 309 17.46 29.67 -16.69
CA ILE A 309 18.41 29.49 -17.79
C ILE A 309 19.46 30.58 -17.73
N SER A 310 20.74 30.18 -17.68
CA SER A 310 21.87 31.10 -17.67
C SER A 310 22.27 31.50 -19.10
N PRO A 311 22.54 32.79 -19.40
CA PRO A 311 22.36 33.95 -18.52
C PRO A 311 20.89 34.37 -18.37
N ALA A 312 20.47 34.65 -17.14
CA ALA A 312 19.09 35.07 -16.83
C ALA A 312 19.00 36.59 -16.67
N ASN A 313 18.25 37.25 -17.55
CA ASN A 313 18.18 38.72 -17.57
C ASN A 313 17.28 39.30 -16.49
N PHE A 314 17.65 40.45 -15.92
CA PHE A 314 16.82 41.24 -15.00
C PHE A 314 16.77 42.71 -15.42
N ARG A 315 15.70 43.39 -14.98
CA ARG A 315 15.51 44.83 -15.15
C ARG A 315 14.73 45.42 -13.96
N PHE A 316 15.17 46.58 -13.48
CA PHE A 316 14.49 47.42 -12.50
C PHE A 316 14.18 48.76 -13.16
N ASP A 317 12.94 49.22 -13.05
CA ASP A 317 12.49 50.47 -13.66
C ASP A 317 12.30 51.54 -12.58
N ASN A 318 12.42 52.82 -12.96
CA ASN A 318 12.18 53.97 -12.08
C ASN A 318 13.04 54.00 -10.79
N VAL A 319 14.28 53.53 -10.85
CA VAL A 319 15.20 53.57 -9.72
C VAL A 319 15.71 55.00 -9.49
N PRO A 320 15.56 55.56 -8.28
CA PRO A 320 16.08 56.89 -7.95
C PRO A 320 17.62 56.95 -8.00
N PRO A 321 18.21 58.15 -8.15
CA PRO A 321 19.65 58.34 -7.97
C PRO A 321 20.11 57.95 -6.55
N GLY A 322 21.21 57.21 -6.45
CA GLY A 322 21.67 56.65 -5.17
C GLY A 322 22.70 55.53 -5.33
N SER A 323 23.12 54.93 -4.22
CA SER A 323 24.01 53.75 -4.21
C SER A 323 23.25 52.54 -3.66
N TYR A 324 23.36 51.41 -4.34
CA TYR A 324 22.57 50.21 -4.09
C TYR A 324 23.45 48.95 -4.08
N TRP A 325 23.02 47.93 -3.34
CA TRP A 325 23.51 46.57 -3.41
C TRP A 325 22.59 45.73 -4.30
N LEU A 326 23.19 45.00 -5.23
CA LEU A 326 22.53 44.00 -6.04
C LEU A 326 22.99 42.60 -5.62
N SER A 327 22.06 41.68 -5.35
CA SER A 327 22.39 40.31 -4.91
C SER A 327 21.31 39.30 -5.31
N ILE A 328 21.60 38.01 -5.17
CA ILE A 328 20.62 36.93 -5.31
C ILE A 328 20.01 36.57 -3.95
N ASN A 329 18.69 36.35 -3.91
CA ASN A 329 18.02 35.81 -2.72
C ASN A 329 18.17 34.28 -2.65
N PRO A 330 18.98 33.73 -1.71
CA PRO A 330 19.19 32.30 -1.60
C PRO A 330 17.95 31.52 -1.13
N GLN A 331 16.94 32.17 -0.53
CA GLN A 331 15.70 31.48 -0.15
C GLN A 331 14.90 31.02 -1.36
N LYS A 332 15.05 31.69 -2.50
CA LYS A 332 14.23 31.42 -3.67
C LYS A 332 14.67 30.14 -4.38
N ASN A 333 15.98 29.90 -4.47
CA ASN A 333 16.51 28.83 -5.30
C ASN A 333 17.82 28.19 -4.78
N GLY A 334 18.26 28.54 -3.56
CA GLY A 334 19.44 27.96 -2.94
C GLY A 334 20.80 28.49 -3.45
N TYR A 335 20.80 29.49 -4.33
CA TYR A 335 22.02 30.15 -4.83
C TYR A 335 22.24 31.49 -4.14
N GLN A 336 23.50 31.82 -3.90
CA GLN A 336 23.91 33.12 -3.37
C GLN A 336 24.89 33.79 -4.34
N SER A 337 24.91 35.12 -4.36
CA SER A 337 25.97 35.90 -4.99
C SER A 337 26.69 36.77 -3.96
N GLY A 338 27.89 37.24 -4.28
CA GLY A 338 28.42 38.42 -3.63
C GLY A 338 27.51 39.63 -3.87
N ALA A 339 27.44 40.57 -2.93
CA ALA A 339 26.73 41.82 -3.13
C ALA A 339 27.54 42.72 -4.08
N LEU A 340 26.92 43.13 -5.20
CA LEU A 340 27.51 44.05 -6.17
C LEU A 340 27.08 45.49 -5.85
N SER A 341 28.04 46.39 -5.63
CA SER A 341 27.77 47.82 -5.49
C SER A 341 27.42 48.44 -6.84
N VAL A 342 26.34 49.21 -6.89
CA VAL A 342 25.91 49.97 -8.07
C VAL A 342 25.62 51.42 -7.68
N THR A 343 26.19 52.39 -8.41
CA THR A 343 25.92 53.82 -8.23
C THR A 343 25.07 54.33 -9.39
N VAL A 344 23.92 54.90 -9.06
CA VAL A 344 22.89 55.39 -9.99
C VAL A 344 22.94 56.91 -10.06
N ILE A 345 23.12 57.45 -11.27
CA ILE A 345 23.18 58.88 -11.57
C ILE A 345 21.87 59.30 -12.25
N ALA A 346 21.35 60.48 -11.93
CA ALA A 346 20.09 61.00 -12.47
C ALA A 346 20.04 60.99 -14.01
N GLY A 347 18.93 60.48 -14.56
CA GLY A 347 18.63 60.48 -15.99
C GLY A 347 19.49 59.57 -16.88
N THR A 348 20.37 58.73 -16.32
CA THR A 348 21.23 57.80 -17.08
C THR A 348 20.93 56.34 -16.73
N ASP A 349 20.39 55.59 -17.69
CA ASP A 349 20.17 54.14 -17.55
C ASP A 349 21.49 53.37 -17.43
N ILE A 350 21.51 52.33 -16.58
CA ILE A 350 22.67 51.46 -16.37
C ILE A 350 22.35 50.07 -16.91
N SER A 351 23.21 49.54 -17.78
CA SER A 351 23.05 48.21 -18.39
C SER A 351 24.34 47.38 -18.27
N GLY A 352 24.24 46.07 -18.51
CA GLY A 352 25.41 45.17 -18.52
C GLY A 352 25.90 44.71 -17.15
N LEU A 353 25.11 44.91 -16.09
CA LEU A 353 25.44 44.38 -14.75
C LEU A 353 25.47 42.84 -14.78
N SER A 354 26.42 42.22 -14.06
CA SER A 354 26.55 40.75 -14.03
C SER A 354 26.68 40.23 -12.60
N LEU A 355 25.83 39.28 -12.23
CA LEU A 355 25.91 38.53 -10.98
C LEU A 355 26.38 37.11 -11.25
N THR A 356 27.44 36.69 -10.56
CA THR A 356 27.89 35.29 -10.55
C THR A 356 27.45 34.63 -9.25
N THR A 357 27.00 33.38 -9.33
CA THR A 357 26.34 32.70 -8.22
C THR A 357 27.09 31.44 -7.78
N THR A 358 26.90 31.05 -6.52
CA THR A 358 27.37 29.79 -5.94
C THR A 358 26.23 29.10 -5.20
N VAL A 359 26.13 27.78 -5.29
CA VAL A 359 25.11 27.00 -4.55
C VAL A 359 25.47 26.96 -3.08
N VAL A 360 24.56 27.42 -2.23
CA VAL A 360 24.71 27.39 -0.76
C VAL A 360 23.68 26.49 -0.08
N ALA A 361 22.62 26.10 -0.77
CA ALA A 361 21.66 25.10 -0.32
C ALA A 361 22.38 23.76 -0.05
N PRO A 362 22.01 23.05 1.02
CA PRO A 362 22.48 21.70 1.24
C PRO A 362 21.78 20.74 0.27
N VAL A 363 22.55 19.94 -0.47
CA VAL A 363 21.99 19.02 -1.47
C VAL A 363 22.29 17.59 -1.06
N ILE A 364 21.24 16.81 -0.80
CA ILE A 364 21.27 15.37 -0.54
C ILE A 364 21.34 14.64 -1.88
N GLN A 365 22.39 13.86 -2.08
CA GLN A 365 22.61 13.04 -3.27
C GLN A 365 22.19 11.59 -3.06
N ALA A 366 22.31 11.08 -1.83
CA ALA A 366 21.87 9.73 -1.47
C ALA A 366 21.56 9.63 0.02
N THR A 367 20.80 8.60 0.39
CA THR A 367 20.53 8.22 1.78
C THR A 367 20.91 6.76 1.98
N GLN A 368 21.31 6.40 3.21
CA GLN A 368 21.62 5.04 3.59
C GLN A 368 21.14 4.77 5.01
N ILE A 369 20.47 3.65 5.23
CA ILE A 369 20.15 3.16 6.57
C ILE A 369 21.36 2.39 7.09
N MET A 370 21.90 2.86 8.20
CA MET A 370 23.06 2.24 8.86
C MET A 370 22.62 1.11 9.78
N ASP A 371 21.56 1.35 10.54
CA ASP A 371 20.97 0.43 11.50
C ASP A 371 19.49 0.80 11.74
N SER A 372 18.83 0.14 12.70
CA SER A 372 17.41 0.38 13.01
C SER A 372 17.09 1.75 13.62
N THR A 373 18.13 2.54 13.94
CA THR A 373 18.07 3.82 14.65
C THR A 373 18.77 4.97 13.94
N THR A 374 19.59 4.74 12.92
CA THR A 374 20.43 5.76 12.30
C THR A 374 20.27 5.80 10.77
N VAL A 375 20.00 7.00 10.24
CA VAL A 375 20.10 7.29 8.80
C VAL A 375 21.33 8.14 8.52
N GLN A 376 22.05 7.80 7.46
CA GLN A 376 23.14 8.58 6.88
C GLN A 376 22.65 9.29 5.63
N LEU A 377 22.97 10.58 5.50
CA LEU A 377 22.77 11.37 4.29
C LEU A 377 24.12 11.64 3.65
N PHE A 378 24.21 11.50 2.32
CA PHE A 378 25.36 11.87 1.51
C PHE A 378 25.00 13.08 0.65
N GLY A 379 25.94 14.00 0.45
CA GLY A 379 25.66 15.18 -0.32
C GLY A 379 26.79 16.20 -0.36
N VAL A 380 26.42 17.45 -0.62
CA VAL A 380 27.34 18.60 -0.69
C VAL A 380 26.78 19.78 0.12
N ASN A 381 27.67 20.71 0.49
CA ASN A 381 27.38 21.90 1.28
C ASN A 381 26.94 21.62 2.74
N PHE A 382 27.47 20.57 3.36
CA PHE A 382 27.16 20.19 4.75
C PHE A 382 28.10 20.81 5.79
N SER A 383 29.07 21.62 5.37
CA SER A 383 30.25 22.03 6.14
C SER A 383 30.02 22.97 7.35
N ASP A 384 28.78 23.36 7.67
CA ASP A 384 28.45 24.14 8.86
C ASP A 384 27.33 23.48 9.66
N SER A 385 27.70 22.52 10.51
CA SER A 385 26.74 21.75 11.32
C SER A 385 25.94 22.60 12.30
N THR A 386 26.41 23.80 12.68
CA THR A 386 25.73 24.66 13.65
C THR A 386 24.55 25.39 13.05
N GLN A 387 24.53 25.52 11.72
CA GLN A 387 23.49 26.18 10.96
C GLN A 387 22.55 25.20 10.26
N MET A 388 22.73 23.90 10.47
CA MET A 388 22.06 22.85 9.70
C MET A 388 21.07 22.05 10.54
N GLN A 389 19.94 21.68 9.94
CA GLN A 389 18.91 20.86 10.56
C GLN A 389 18.31 19.89 9.55
N ALA A 390 18.24 18.59 9.89
CA ALA A 390 17.45 17.65 9.12
C ALA A 390 16.00 17.63 9.62
N ILE A 391 15.07 17.52 8.69
CA ILE A 391 13.64 17.49 8.95
C ILE A 391 13.03 16.28 8.25
N VAL A 392 12.23 15.52 8.98
CA VAL A 392 11.36 14.46 8.45
C VAL A 392 9.95 14.72 8.96
N ASN A 393 8.95 14.73 8.06
CA ASN A 393 7.55 15.00 8.40
C ASN A 393 7.36 16.27 9.26
N ASN A 394 8.05 17.36 8.89
CA ASN A 394 8.07 18.64 9.61
C ASN A 394 8.60 18.59 11.06
N ARG A 395 9.31 17.51 11.43
CA ARG A 395 9.95 17.38 12.73
C ARG A 395 11.46 17.31 12.58
N PRO A 396 12.22 18.03 13.42
CA PRO A 396 13.67 18.00 13.35
C PRO A 396 14.20 16.65 13.83
N LEU A 397 15.18 16.11 13.11
CA LEU A 397 15.94 14.95 13.56
C LEU A 397 17.12 15.38 14.42
N THR A 398 17.44 14.57 15.43
CA THR A 398 18.61 14.80 16.28
C THR A 398 19.86 14.22 15.60
N PRO A 399 20.94 15.02 15.41
CA PRO A 399 22.20 14.50 14.91
C PRO A 399 22.77 13.44 15.85
N VAL A 400 23.35 12.36 15.30
CA VAL A 400 24.02 11.31 16.08
C VAL A 400 25.41 11.06 15.53
N ASN A 401 26.33 10.65 16.41
CA ASN A 401 27.71 10.38 16.04
C ASN A 401 28.00 8.88 16.21
N PRO A 402 27.73 8.03 15.22
CA PRO A 402 27.84 6.58 15.36
C PRO A 402 29.27 6.10 15.64
N TRP A 403 30.30 6.91 15.39
CA TRP A 403 31.70 6.56 15.61
C TRP A 403 32.45 7.52 16.54
N ASN A 404 31.74 8.34 17.31
CA ASN A 404 32.34 9.30 18.24
C ASN A 404 33.39 10.25 17.61
N THR A 405 33.27 10.54 16.31
CA THR A 405 34.09 11.51 15.56
C THR A 405 33.34 12.83 15.42
N ASN A 406 32.55 13.02 14.37
CA ASN A 406 31.58 14.11 14.22
C ASN A 406 30.33 13.59 13.50
N ALA A 407 29.15 14.05 13.93
CA ALA A 407 27.87 13.73 13.27
C ALA A 407 27.73 14.37 11.88
N TRP A 408 28.66 15.25 11.52
CA TRP A 408 28.67 16.04 10.30
C TRP A 408 30.09 16.06 9.71
N ASP A 409 30.18 15.90 8.40
CA ASP A 409 31.32 16.36 7.61
C ASP A 409 30.82 17.06 6.33
N ALA A 410 31.74 17.53 5.48
CA ALA A 410 31.41 18.30 4.28
C ALA A 410 30.55 17.54 3.24
N THR A 411 30.48 16.22 3.35
CA THR A 411 29.87 15.29 2.38
C THR A 411 28.86 14.29 2.97
N ARG A 412 28.81 14.12 4.30
CA ARG A 412 27.88 13.21 4.98
C ARG A 412 27.45 13.70 6.36
N CYS A 413 26.26 13.31 6.78
CA CYS A 413 25.74 13.55 8.12
C CYS A 413 24.81 12.43 8.58
N PHE A 414 24.60 12.33 9.91
CA PHE A 414 23.95 11.18 10.54
C PHE A 414 22.85 11.63 11.52
N PHE A 415 21.70 10.97 11.49
CA PHE A 415 20.53 11.35 12.29
C PHE A 415 19.83 10.17 12.93
N ASN A 416 19.30 10.40 14.14
CA ASN A 416 18.49 9.45 14.88
C ASN A 416 17.07 9.35 14.29
N ILE A 417 16.68 8.14 13.91
CA ILE A 417 15.36 7.77 13.39
C ILE A 417 14.64 6.73 14.26
N SER A 418 15.12 6.44 15.48
CA SER A 418 14.55 5.42 16.37
C SER A 418 13.08 5.68 16.76
N HIS A 419 12.67 6.95 16.73
CA HIS A 419 11.31 7.40 17.07
C HIS A 419 10.32 7.31 15.90
N LEU A 420 10.80 7.05 14.67
CA LEU A 420 9.96 6.92 13.49
C LEU A 420 9.47 5.47 13.37
N PRO A 421 8.19 5.19 13.08
CA PRO A 421 7.75 3.82 12.77
C PRO A 421 8.41 3.29 11.48
N PRO A 422 8.44 1.97 11.21
CA PRO A 422 8.92 1.46 9.93
C PRO A 422 8.09 2.01 8.75
N GLY A 423 8.73 2.24 7.60
CA GLY A 423 8.08 2.83 6.42
C GLY A 423 8.99 3.77 5.62
N GLU A 424 8.42 4.34 4.55
CA GLU A 424 9.11 5.30 3.69
C GLU A 424 8.99 6.72 4.25
N TYR A 425 10.11 7.46 4.27
CA TYR A 425 10.19 8.81 4.78
C TYR A 425 10.92 9.72 3.81
N SER A 426 10.47 10.96 3.75
CA SER A 426 11.17 12.05 3.05
C SER A 426 11.96 12.87 4.08
N VAL A 427 13.25 13.05 3.82
CA VAL A 427 14.16 13.87 4.61
C VAL A 427 14.63 15.07 3.80
N GLN A 428 14.68 16.22 4.45
CA GLN A 428 15.21 17.46 3.89
C GLN A 428 16.19 18.09 4.87
N LEU A 429 17.22 18.74 4.34
CA LEU A 429 18.12 19.57 5.14
C LEU A 429 17.74 21.04 4.99
N GLU A 430 17.74 21.78 6.10
CA GLU A 430 17.66 23.24 6.12
C GLU A 430 19.00 23.83 6.58
N LYS A 431 19.41 24.92 5.94
CA LYS A 431 20.57 25.73 6.33
C LYS A 431 20.15 27.13 6.74
N ALA A 432 20.57 27.58 7.91
CA ALA A 432 20.39 28.95 8.38
C ALA A 432 21.50 29.85 7.81
N LEU A 433 21.13 30.97 7.19
CA LEU A 433 22.01 32.05 6.73
C LEU A 433 21.56 33.35 7.42
N GLY A 434 22.08 33.62 8.62
CA GLY A 434 21.60 34.73 9.45
C GLY A 434 20.17 34.50 9.94
N SER A 435 19.25 35.42 9.63
CA SER A 435 17.81 35.29 9.96
C SER A 435 17.00 34.47 8.95
N VAL A 436 17.64 34.05 7.87
CA VAL A 436 17.02 33.37 6.72
C VAL A 436 17.30 31.87 6.78
N LYS A 437 16.30 31.05 6.44
CA LYS A 437 16.47 29.60 6.22
C LYS A 437 16.40 29.27 4.73
N VAL A 438 17.30 28.41 4.28
CA VAL A 438 17.37 27.87 2.92
C VAL A 438 17.12 26.37 3.00
N ALA A 439 16.05 25.92 2.35
CA ALA A 439 15.71 24.51 2.27
C ALA A 439 16.51 23.83 1.16
N GLY A 440 17.06 22.66 1.45
CA GLY A 440 17.69 21.74 0.50
C GLY A 440 16.67 20.91 -0.25
N ASN A 441 17.13 19.90 -1.00
CA ASN A 441 16.23 18.98 -1.69
C ASN A 441 15.72 17.92 -0.72
N SER A 442 14.57 17.36 -1.05
CA SER A 442 14.05 16.19 -0.37
C SER A 442 14.68 14.93 -0.96
N SER A 443 15.04 13.98 -0.09
CA SER A 443 15.46 12.64 -0.47
C SER A 443 14.69 11.61 0.36
N TYR A 444 14.60 10.38 -0.12
CA TYR A 444 13.79 9.34 0.52
C TYR A 444 14.68 8.31 1.19
N PHE A 445 14.22 7.75 2.31
CA PHE A 445 14.78 6.54 2.90
C PHE A 445 13.67 5.62 3.39
N VAL A 446 13.93 4.33 3.44
CA VAL A 446 12.98 3.33 3.95
C VAL A 446 13.50 2.80 5.28
N ARG A 447 12.80 3.07 6.37
CA ARG A 447 13.09 2.45 7.66
C ARG A 447 12.58 1.00 7.62
N PRO A 448 13.46 0.00 7.81
CA PRO A 448 13.09 -1.41 7.67
C PRO A 448 12.13 -1.87 8.76
N VAL A 449 11.29 -2.85 8.41
CA VAL A 449 10.52 -3.65 9.37
C VAL A 449 11.47 -4.57 10.14
N LEU A 450 11.19 -4.80 11.42
CA LEU A 450 12.05 -5.60 12.29
C LEU A 450 11.34 -6.90 12.73
N PRO A 451 12.06 -8.03 12.85
CA PRO A 451 11.53 -9.23 13.49
C PRO A 451 11.36 -9.03 15.00
N ALA A 452 10.70 -9.99 15.67
CA ALA A 452 10.65 -10.05 17.13
C ALA A 452 12.07 -10.12 17.73
N LEU A 453 12.25 -9.66 18.97
CA LEU A 453 13.57 -9.56 19.57
C LEU A 453 14.12 -10.95 19.95
N ASP A 454 15.15 -11.41 19.24
CA ASP A 454 15.74 -12.74 19.37
C ASP A 454 16.10 -13.13 20.81
N THR A 455 16.66 -12.19 21.58
CA THR A 455 17.12 -12.45 22.96
C THR A 455 15.98 -12.53 23.99
N SER A 456 14.73 -12.29 23.58
CA SER A 456 13.57 -12.24 24.48
C SER A 456 12.76 -13.55 24.53
N PHE A 457 13.06 -14.49 23.63
CA PHE A 457 12.32 -15.74 23.55
C PHE A 457 12.56 -16.61 24.79
N VAL A 458 11.47 -16.99 25.44
CA VAL A 458 11.43 -17.93 26.55
C VAL A 458 10.30 -18.92 26.32
N ALA A 459 10.40 -20.11 26.91
CA ALA A 459 9.34 -21.10 26.82
C ALA A 459 9.23 -21.93 28.09
N SER A 460 8.06 -22.54 28.27
CA SER A 460 7.80 -23.57 29.27
C SER A 460 7.02 -24.72 28.64
N SER A 461 7.17 -25.92 29.16
CA SER A 461 6.54 -27.11 28.56
C SER A 461 6.04 -28.11 29.60
N THR A 462 5.04 -28.89 29.17
CA THR A 462 4.68 -30.19 29.75
C THR A 462 5.24 -31.31 28.85
N ASP A 463 4.82 -32.55 29.06
CA ASP A 463 5.09 -33.66 28.15
C ASP A 463 4.33 -33.55 26.81
N SER A 464 3.28 -32.74 26.73
CA SER A 464 2.36 -32.67 25.59
C SER A 464 2.08 -31.25 25.08
N SER A 465 2.64 -30.22 25.72
CA SER A 465 2.46 -28.83 25.29
C SER A 465 3.73 -27.98 25.49
N ILE A 466 3.84 -26.93 24.69
CA ILE A 466 4.85 -25.88 24.85
C ILE A 466 4.14 -24.53 24.77
N THR A 467 4.43 -23.66 25.74
CA THR A 467 4.06 -22.24 25.73
C THR A 467 5.31 -21.41 25.44
N PHE A 468 5.29 -20.69 24.34
CA PHE A 468 6.34 -19.74 23.93
C PHE A 468 5.92 -18.32 24.27
N THR A 469 6.86 -17.50 24.74
CA THR A 469 6.67 -16.06 24.99
C THR A 469 7.89 -15.30 24.49
N TRP A 470 7.68 -14.13 23.89
CA TRP A 470 8.73 -13.27 23.35
C TRP A 470 8.38 -11.79 23.53
N GLN A 471 9.23 -10.91 23.03
CA GLN A 471 8.98 -9.48 22.90
C GLN A 471 8.83 -9.12 21.42
N ASN A 472 7.68 -8.54 21.06
CA ASN A 472 7.45 -8.04 19.70
C ASN A 472 8.40 -6.89 19.36
N ALA A 473 8.63 -6.69 18.07
CA ALA A 473 9.31 -5.50 17.59
C ALA A 473 8.52 -4.23 17.97
N PRO A 474 9.17 -3.05 18.06
CA PRO A 474 8.46 -1.80 18.26
C PRO A 474 7.34 -1.61 17.24
N TYR A 475 6.18 -1.15 17.72
CA TYR A 475 4.96 -0.90 16.93
C TYR A 475 4.25 -2.15 16.38
N VAL A 476 4.61 -3.35 16.84
CA VAL A 476 3.98 -4.61 16.41
C VAL A 476 3.10 -5.18 17.51
N THR A 477 1.81 -5.30 17.22
CA THR A 477 0.83 -5.99 18.07
C THR A 477 0.50 -7.39 17.56
N ASP A 478 0.56 -7.60 16.25
CA ASP A 478 0.18 -8.85 15.60
C ASP A 478 1.39 -9.53 14.98
N VAL A 479 1.46 -10.85 15.12
CA VAL A 479 2.52 -11.67 14.54
C VAL A 479 1.95 -12.92 13.90
N GLN A 480 2.63 -13.41 12.86
CA GLN A 480 2.37 -14.73 12.30
C GLN A 480 3.33 -15.73 12.95
N VAL A 481 2.78 -16.82 13.50
CA VAL A 481 3.57 -17.86 14.14
C VAL A 481 3.27 -19.23 13.57
N ARG A 482 4.28 -20.09 13.47
CA ARG A 482 4.12 -21.51 13.14
C ARG A 482 5.01 -22.37 14.02
N LEU A 483 4.65 -23.66 14.13
CA LEU A 483 5.45 -24.65 14.86
C LEU A 483 6.08 -25.63 13.88
N LEU A 484 7.38 -25.84 14.04
CA LEU A 484 8.20 -26.71 13.21
C LEU A 484 8.73 -27.88 14.05
N LYS A 485 8.85 -29.05 13.42
CA LYS A 485 9.58 -30.22 13.92
C LYS A 485 10.50 -30.70 12.81
N ASP A 486 11.80 -30.83 13.10
CA ASP A 486 12.82 -31.25 12.11
C ASP A 486 12.79 -30.40 10.81
N GLY A 487 12.46 -29.10 10.95
CA GLY A 487 12.32 -28.16 9.83
C GLY A 487 10.99 -28.24 9.06
N ILE A 488 10.09 -29.17 9.40
CA ILE A 488 8.79 -29.34 8.77
C ILE A 488 7.69 -28.71 9.63
N ALA A 489 6.76 -27.98 9.01
CA ALA A 489 5.64 -27.37 9.71
C ALA A 489 4.67 -28.45 10.23
N VAL A 490 4.58 -28.57 11.55
CA VAL A 490 3.61 -29.44 12.25
C VAL A 490 2.36 -28.67 12.69
N ARG A 491 2.45 -27.35 12.70
CA ARG A 491 1.32 -26.42 12.78
C ARG A 491 1.55 -25.29 11.77
N PRO A 492 0.58 -24.95 10.91
CA PRO A 492 0.72 -23.90 9.90
C PRO A 492 0.79 -22.51 10.54
N TYR A 493 1.05 -21.48 9.72
CA TYR A 493 1.00 -20.09 10.18
C TYR A 493 -0.38 -19.74 10.71
N GLN A 494 -0.39 -19.10 11.88
CA GLN A 494 -1.56 -18.48 12.47
C GLN A 494 -1.22 -17.05 12.87
N LEU A 495 -2.16 -16.14 12.60
CA LEU A 495 -2.08 -14.76 13.06
C LEU A 495 -2.51 -14.72 14.52
N ILE A 496 -1.67 -14.16 15.39
CA ILE A 496 -1.99 -13.94 16.79
C ILE A 496 -1.76 -12.48 17.15
N SER A 497 -2.60 -11.96 18.04
CA SER A 497 -2.41 -10.66 18.67
C SER A 497 -1.76 -10.87 20.03
N GLY A 498 -0.58 -10.29 20.23
CA GLY A 498 0.21 -10.42 21.45
C GLY A 498 1.57 -11.06 21.23
N ASN A 499 2.12 -11.64 22.30
CA ASN A 499 3.51 -12.07 22.38
C ASN A 499 3.68 -13.44 23.07
N THR A 500 2.60 -14.22 23.15
CA THR A 500 2.61 -15.56 23.75
C THR A 500 1.71 -16.51 22.97
N ILE A 501 2.08 -17.78 22.91
CA ILE A 501 1.24 -18.84 22.34
C ILE A 501 1.51 -20.20 22.97
N THR A 502 0.46 -20.98 23.16
CA THR A 502 0.54 -22.38 23.62
C THR A 502 0.15 -23.33 22.50
N TYR A 503 1.02 -24.30 22.23
CA TYR A 503 0.75 -25.44 21.35
C TYR A 503 0.53 -26.70 22.19
N ASN A 504 -0.60 -27.37 21.99
CA ASN A 504 -0.97 -28.63 22.65
C ASN A 504 -0.87 -29.83 21.68
N ASP A 505 -1.09 -31.03 22.22
CA ASP A 505 -1.06 -32.31 21.49
C ASP A 505 0.27 -32.53 20.76
N LEU A 506 1.36 -32.23 21.47
CA LEU A 506 2.74 -32.43 21.02
C LEU A 506 3.26 -33.78 21.53
N LEU A 507 4.25 -34.32 20.82
CA LEU A 507 4.91 -35.57 21.21
C LEU A 507 5.79 -35.31 22.44
N PRO A 508 5.84 -36.22 23.43
CA PRO A 508 6.75 -36.11 24.56
C PRO A 508 8.22 -36.27 24.14
N ASN A 509 9.12 -35.72 24.95
CA ASN A 509 10.57 -35.74 24.73
C ASN A 509 10.99 -35.32 23.30
N THR A 510 10.29 -34.35 22.72
CA THR A 510 10.47 -33.96 21.32
C THR A 510 10.84 -32.48 21.24
N LEU A 511 11.88 -32.18 20.45
CA LEU A 511 12.32 -30.81 20.18
C LEU A 511 11.45 -30.18 19.09
N TYR A 512 10.92 -28.99 19.36
CA TYR A 512 10.20 -28.18 18.39
C TYR A 512 10.89 -26.83 18.21
N ALA A 513 10.61 -26.15 17.10
CA ALA A 513 11.00 -24.77 16.88
C ALA A 513 9.78 -23.89 16.60
N ILE A 514 9.72 -22.71 17.20
CA ILE A 514 8.78 -21.67 16.81
C ILE A 514 9.44 -20.73 15.82
N GLU A 515 8.69 -20.36 14.79
CA GLU A 515 9.05 -19.27 13.89
C GLU A 515 8.03 -18.14 14.03
N VAL A 516 8.52 -16.91 14.21
CA VAL A 516 7.70 -15.72 14.45
C VAL A 516 8.04 -14.65 13.43
N ILE A 517 7.02 -14.15 12.74
CA ILE A 517 7.10 -13.07 11.75
C ILE A 517 6.28 -11.89 12.28
N SER A 518 6.88 -10.70 12.35
CA SER A 518 6.17 -9.49 12.76
C SER A 518 5.27 -8.98 11.64
N THR A 519 4.02 -8.65 11.97
CA THR A 519 3.05 -8.11 11.02
C THR A 519 2.84 -6.62 11.28
N TYR A 520 3.19 -5.79 10.30
CA TYR A 520 2.86 -4.37 10.24
C TYR A 520 1.64 -4.17 9.33
N PRO A 521 0.92 -3.03 9.41
CA PRO A 521 -0.32 -2.82 8.65
C PRO A 521 -0.21 -3.08 7.14
N ASN A 522 0.97 -2.85 6.54
CA ASN A 522 1.19 -2.98 5.09
C ASN A 522 2.40 -3.85 4.72
N ALA A 523 3.04 -4.54 5.68
CA ALA A 523 4.26 -5.31 5.45
C ALA A 523 4.49 -6.37 6.52
N THR A 524 5.25 -7.42 6.19
CA THR A 524 5.75 -8.40 7.16
C THR A 524 7.27 -8.33 7.26
N SER A 525 7.81 -8.58 8.44
CA SER A 525 9.25 -8.70 8.63
C SER A 525 9.79 -10.01 8.02
N VAL A 526 11.10 -10.13 7.92
CA VAL A 526 11.73 -11.46 7.90
C VAL A 526 11.40 -12.21 9.19
N ALA A 527 11.44 -13.53 9.18
CA ALA A 527 11.27 -14.31 10.40
C ALA A 527 12.40 -14.01 11.40
N ALA A 528 12.06 -13.96 12.69
CA ALA A 528 13.07 -14.07 13.75
C ALA A 528 13.79 -15.43 13.63
N PRO A 529 15.04 -15.55 14.10
CA PRO A 529 15.72 -16.83 14.20
C PRO A 529 14.87 -17.86 14.95
N LEU A 530 14.93 -19.10 14.48
CA LEU A 530 14.18 -20.20 15.07
C LEU A 530 14.55 -20.38 16.54
N PHE A 531 13.53 -20.34 17.40
CA PHE A 531 13.70 -20.63 18.82
C PHE A 531 13.28 -22.06 19.12
N TYR A 532 14.22 -22.86 19.61
CA TYR A 532 14.03 -24.29 19.86
C TYR A 532 13.69 -24.56 21.32
N TYR A 533 12.67 -25.38 21.56
CA TYR A 533 12.32 -25.83 22.91
C TYR A 533 11.70 -27.23 22.88
N GLY A 534 12.01 -28.04 23.89
CA GLY A 534 11.54 -29.42 23.99
C GLY A 534 10.29 -29.55 24.87
N THR A 535 9.38 -30.43 24.47
CA THR A 535 8.45 -31.03 25.44
C THR A 535 9.24 -31.83 26.47
N LYS A 536 8.75 -31.89 27.70
CA LYS A 536 9.35 -32.73 28.74
C LYS A 536 9.23 -34.20 28.34
N ALA A 537 10.11 -35.02 28.91
CA ALA A 537 9.95 -36.46 28.83
C ALA A 537 8.61 -36.87 29.46
N ASP A 538 7.98 -37.89 28.87
CA ASP A 538 6.68 -38.41 29.29
C ASP A 538 6.64 -38.69 30.80
N SER A 539 5.61 -38.16 31.46
CA SER A 539 5.35 -38.29 32.90
C SER A 539 5.16 -39.75 33.34
N ILE A 540 4.88 -40.68 32.42
CA ILE A 540 4.69 -42.12 32.70
C ILE A 540 6.03 -42.89 32.78
N ASN A 541 7.17 -42.31 32.39
CA ASN A 541 8.49 -42.95 32.54
C ASN A 541 8.91 -43.24 34.00
N VAL A 542 8.07 -42.88 34.98
CA VAL A 542 8.25 -43.24 36.39
C VAL A 542 7.63 -44.60 36.74
N ILE A 543 6.84 -45.23 35.84
CA ILE A 543 6.38 -46.61 36.05
C ILE A 543 7.58 -47.54 35.85
N PRO A 544 8.03 -48.27 36.88
CA PRO A 544 9.18 -49.14 36.74
C PRO A 544 8.89 -50.25 35.73
N SER A 545 9.76 -50.38 34.74
CA SER A 545 9.80 -51.52 33.81
C SER A 545 10.72 -52.59 34.38
N TYR A 546 10.27 -53.83 34.37
CA TYR A 546 11.05 -54.98 34.78
C TYR A 546 11.24 -55.92 33.61
N ALA A 547 12.48 -56.08 33.16
CA ALA A 547 12.81 -57.06 32.13
C ALA A 547 12.58 -58.46 32.69
N PHE A 548 11.94 -59.33 31.91
CA PHE A 548 11.97 -60.75 32.22
C PHE A 548 13.38 -61.26 32.03
N LEU A 549 13.90 -61.92 33.06
CA LEU A 549 15.27 -62.38 33.10
C LEU A 549 15.33 -63.86 32.68
N PRO A 550 16.29 -64.23 31.82
CA PRO A 550 16.57 -65.63 31.57
C PRO A 550 17.12 -66.22 32.87
N GLY A 551 16.29 -66.96 33.60
CA GLY A 551 16.72 -67.74 34.77
C GLY A 551 17.58 -68.92 34.33
N ALA A 552 17.27 -70.13 34.81
CA ALA A 552 17.86 -71.37 34.30
C ALA A 552 17.27 -71.77 32.91
N GLY A 553 17.30 -70.86 31.93
CA GLY A 553 16.74 -71.09 30.59
C GLY A 553 16.78 -69.84 29.70
N THR A 554 16.44 -70.00 28.42
CA THR A 554 16.39 -68.91 27.43
C THR A 554 14.96 -68.38 27.25
N ILE A 555 14.81 -67.07 27.06
CA ILE A 555 13.53 -66.47 26.71
C ILE A 555 13.23 -66.74 25.23
N ALA A 556 12.02 -67.20 24.92
CA ALA A 556 11.57 -67.39 23.55
C ALA A 556 11.48 -66.05 22.80
N THR A 557 11.90 -66.02 21.53
CA THR A 557 11.99 -64.78 20.72
C THR A 557 10.92 -64.70 19.62
N GLY A 558 9.96 -65.63 19.62
CA GLY A 558 8.87 -65.68 18.65
C GLY A 558 7.74 -64.69 18.94
N THR A 559 6.66 -64.77 18.16
CA THR A 559 5.51 -63.87 18.30
C THR A 559 4.72 -64.21 19.56
N VAL A 560 4.58 -63.25 20.47
CA VAL A 560 3.79 -63.39 21.70
C VAL A 560 2.30 -63.37 21.35
N PHE A 561 1.57 -64.42 21.72
CA PHE A 561 0.12 -64.53 21.48
C PHE A 561 -0.72 -64.69 22.76
N GLY A 562 -0.07 -64.98 23.91
CA GLY A 562 -0.76 -65.17 25.19
C GLY A 562 -0.05 -64.46 26.33
N PHE A 563 -0.80 -63.82 27.22
CA PHE A 563 -0.31 -63.17 28.44
C PHE A 563 -1.36 -63.23 29.54
N GLU A 564 -1.06 -63.97 30.61
CA GLU A 564 -1.95 -64.11 31.77
C GLU A 564 -1.17 -63.92 33.07
N VAL A 565 -1.84 -63.38 34.09
CA VAL A 565 -1.24 -63.16 35.41
C VAL A 565 -2.12 -63.81 36.47
N VAL A 566 -1.54 -64.76 37.21
CA VAL A 566 -2.23 -65.47 38.31
C VAL A 566 -1.30 -65.52 39.51
N SER A 567 -1.75 -64.97 40.64
CA SER A 567 -1.05 -65.05 41.93
C SER A 567 0.42 -64.63 41.87
N GLY A 568 0.73 -63.53 41.18
CA GLY A 568 2.10 -63.03 41.04
C GLY A 568 2.99 -63.78 40.04
N ILE A 569 2.44 -64.69 39.24
CA ILE A 569 3.14 -65.37 38.14
C ILE A 569 2.56 -64.90 36.81
N ALA A 570 3.43 -64.47 35.88
CA ALA A 570 3.06 -64.18 34.51
C ALA A 570 3.31 -65.39 33.60
N TYR A 571 2.28 -65.86 32.91
CA TYR A 571 2.38 -66.87 31.86
C TYR A 571 2.36 -66.19 30.50
N VAL A 572 3.40 -66.41 29.71
CA VAL A 572 3.58 -65.82 28.38
C VAL A 572 3.68 -66.93 27.34
N GLY A 573 2.83 -66.87 26.31
CA GLY A 573 2.80 -67.81 25.19
C GLY A 573 3.45 -67.22 23.94
N PHE A 574 4.38 -67.96 23.34
CA PHE A 574 5.17 -67.58 22.16
C PHE A 574 5.00 -68.58 21.03
N ASP A 575 4.95 -68.09 19.79
CA ASP A 575 5.09 -68.91 18.59
C ASP A 575 6.47 -68.71 17.94
N ASN A 576 7.32 -69.73 18.01
CA ASN A 576 8.70 -69.69 17.52
C ASN A 576 8.86 -70.30 16.11
N SER A 577 7.90 -70.07 15.20
CA SER A 577 7.93 -70.64 13.84
C SER A 577 8.06 -72.18 13.83
N GLY A 578 7.37 -72.85 14.76
CA GLY A 578 7.43 -74.31 14.94
C GLY A 578 6.78 -74.76 16.24
N PRO A 579 7.47 -74.70 17.39
CA PRO A 579 6.86 -75.00 18.68
C PRO A 579 6.17 -73.75 19.30
N ILE A 580 4.97 -73.95 19.84
CA ILE A 580 4.40 -73.01 20.82
C ILE A 580 5.13 -73.23 22.14
N THR A 581 5.63 -72.14 22.73
CA THR A 581 6.31 -72.18 24.02
C THR A 581 5.53 -71.36 25.04
N ILE A 582 5.30 -71.91 26.23
CA ILE A 582 4.73 -71.23 27.38
C ILE A 582 5.85 -71.05 28.40
N GLN A 583 6.05 -69.81 28.86
CA GLN A 583 7.02 -69.49 29.90
C GLN A 583 6.31 -68.84 31.09
N ALA A 584 6.65 -69.27 32.30
CA ALA A 584 6.16 -68.70 33.54
C ALA A 584 7.26 -67.86 34.20
N PHE A 585 6.94 -66.61 34.55
CA PHE A 585 7.86 -65.68 35.20
C PHE A 585 7.33 -65.28 36.57
N ASN A 586 8.21 -65.25 37.57
CA ASN A 586 7.88 -64.71 38.88
C ASN A 586 7.88 -63.18 38.81
N LEU A 587 6.75 -62.52 39.06
CA LEU A 587 6.66 -61.04 38.96
C LEU A 587 7.31 -60.30 40.14
N SER A 588 7.75 -61.01 41.19
CA SER A 588 8.50 -60.43 42.30
C SER A 588 10.01 -60.40 42.07
N SER A 589 10.58 -61.43 41.43
CA SER A 589 12.00 -61.50 41.07
C SER A 589 12.29 -61.19 39.60
N ASN A 590 11.25 -61.22 38.75
CA ASN A 590 11.29 -61.15 37.28
C ASN A 590 12.00 -62.33 36.60
N GLU A 591 12.30 -63.39 37.35
CA GLU A 591 13.02 -64.55 36.84
C GLU A 591 12.07 -65.54 36.16
N LEU A 592 12.56 -66.17 35.10
CA LEU A 592 11.94 -67.35 34.49
C LEU A 592 11.89 -68.50 35.52
N LEU A 593 10.69 -68.99 35.81
CA LEU A 593 10.45 -70.14 36.68
C LEU A 593 10.42 -71.44 35.88
N TYR A 594 9.57 -71.47 34.85
CA TYR A 594 9.22 -72.71 34.14
C TYR A 594 9.04 -72.47 32.65
N THR A 595 9.31 -73.48 31.84
CA THR A 595 9.09 -73.46 30.39
C THR A 595 8.46 -74.77 29.95
N SER A 596 7.48 -74.70 29.06
CA SER A 596 6.92 -75.85 28.35
C SER A 596 6.82 -75.53 26.86
N SER A 597 7.00 -76.53 26.00
CA SER A 597 6.86 -76.38 24.56
C SER A 597 5.96 -77.48 23.99
N GLN A 598 5.13 -77.14 23.02
CA GLN A 598 4.31 -78.05 22.23
C GLN A 598 4.70 -77.91 20.76
N VAL A 599 5.03 -79.02 20.10
CA VAL A 599 5.43 -79.03 18.68
C VAL A 599 4.20 -79.01 17.79
N LEU A 600 4.19 -78.17 16.75
CA LEU A 600 3.09 -78.03 15.80
C LEU A 600 3.46 -78.54 14.40
N THR A 601 2.44 -78.79 13.56
CA THR A 601 2.59 -78.94 12.10
C THR A 601 2.22 -77.70 11.30
N ASN A 602 1.39 -76.80 11.82
CA ASN A 602 1.04 -75.53 11.18
C ASN A 602 0.73 -74.44 12.22
N SER A 603 1.04 -73.20 11.88
CA SER A 603 0.96 -72.05 12.79
C SER A 603 -0.32 -71.22 12.63
N ASN A 604 -1.41 -71.83 12.15
CA ASN A 604 -2.61 -71.07 11.78
C ASN A 604 -3.25 -70.38 12.99
N HIS A 605 -3.52 -69.10 12.78
CA HIS A 605 -3.64 -68.05 13.77
C HIS A 605 -4.96 -67.94 14.59
N PRO A 606 -6.15 -68.43 14.15
CA PRO A 606 -7.39 -68.29 14.93
C PRO A 606 -7.60 -69.37 16.01
N MET A 607 -6.65 -70.30 16.13
CA MET A 607 -6.75 -71.48 17.00
C MET A 607 -5.92 -71.37 18.27
N ARG A 608 -5.15 -70.29 18.41
CA ARG A 608 -4.13 -70.13 19.45
C ARG A 608 -4.59 -69.16 20.51
N SER A 609 -4.80 -69.67 21.69
CA SER A 609 -5.18 -68.89 22.85
C SER A 609 -4.62 -69.49 24.11
N LEU A 610 -4.29 -68.62 25.06
CA LEU A 610 -3.75 -68.97 26.36
C LEU A 610 -4.67 -68.37 27.43
N ALA A 611 -5.09 -69.18 28.38
CA ALA A 611 -5.76 -68.75 29.59
C ALA A 611 -5.09 -69.39 30.80
N ALA A 612 -5.08 -68.70 31.94
CA ALA A 612 -4.59 -69.27 33.19
C ALA A 612 -5.54 -68.91 34.33
N ASN A 613 -5.74 -69.85 35.24
CA ASN A 613 -6.50 -69.65 36.47
C ASN A 613 -5.75 -70.30 37.65
N SER A 614 -6.37 -70.35 38.82
CA SER A 614 -5.80 -70.98 40.01
C SER A 614 -5.46 -72.47 39.84
N SER A 615 -6.12 -73.17 38.91
CA SER A 615 -5.93 -74.60 38.65
C SER A 615 -4.77 -74.89 37.70
N GLY A 616 -4.46 -73.99 36.76
CA GLY A 616 -3.38 -74.19 35.80
C GLY A 616 -3.50 -73.33 34.55
N VAL A 617 -2.82 -73.76 33.50
CA VAL A 617 -2.72 -73.05 32.22
C VAL A 617 -3.38 -73.87 31.12
N TYR A 618 -4.20 -73.22 30.31
CA TYR A 618 -4.95 -73.80 29.22
C TYR A 618 -4.45 -73.21 27.91
N LEU A 619 -4.19 -74.07 26.94
CA LEU A 619 -3.68 -73.70 25.63
C LEU A 619 -4.54 -74.34 24.54
N THR A 620 -5.07 -73.53 23.63
CA THR A 620 -5.64 -74.03 22.37
C THR A 620 -4.59 -73.94 21.26
N TYR A 621 -4.52 -74.95 20.39
CA TYR A 621 -3.57 -75.01 19.27
C TYR A 621 -3.98 -76.07 18.25
N SER A 622 -3.35 -76.06 17.08
CA SER A 622 -3.46 -77.14 16.08
C SER A 622 -2.36 -78.17 16.33
N ASN A 623 -2.73 -79.41 16.63
CA ASN A 623 -1.76 -80.47 16.95
C ASN A 623 -0.97 -80.94 15.70
N THR A 624 -0.10 -81.93 15.88
CA THR A 624 0.78 -82.45 14.83
C THR A 624 0.07 -83.19 13.68
N THR A 625 -1.24 -83.37 13.75
CA THR A 625 -2.05 -83.89 12.63
C THR A 625 -2.97 -82.80 12.06
N ALA A 626 -2.66 -81.52 12.33
CA ALA A 626 -3.49 -80.36 12.04
C ALA A 626 -4.89 -80.39 12.66
N SER A 627 -5.10 -81.18 13.73
CA SER A 627 -6.39 -81.23 14.43
C SER A 627 -6.45 -80.19 15.58
N PRO A 628 -7.53 -79.39 15.68
CA PRO A 628 -7.79 -78.50 16.80
C PRO A 628 -7.75 -79.21 18.16
N SER A 629 -6.87 -78.77 19.06
CA SER A 629 -6.65 -79.39 20.36
C SER A 629 -6.60 -78.36 21.49
N ILE A 630 -7.01 -78.78 22.68
CA ILE A 630 -6.85 -78.04 23.93
C ILE A 630 -5.98 -78.84 24.90
N ALA A 631 -4.99 -78.19 25.50
CA ALA A 631 -4.13 -78.75 26.52
C ALA A 631 -4.32 -78.04 27.86
N PHE A 632 -4.25 -78.81 28.94
CA PHE A 632 -4.18 -78.32 30.32
C PHE A 632 -2.80 -78.64 30.90
N PHE A 633 -2.16 -77.63 31.49
CA PHE A 633 -0.89 -77.71 32.18
C PHE A 633 -1.09 -77.36 33.65
N ASN A 634 -0.38 -78.08 34.53
CA ASN A 634 -0.28 -77.67 35.92
C ASN A 634 0.45 -76.31 36.03
N PRO A 635 0.26 -75.54 37.12
CA PRO A 635 0.88 -74.22 37.29
C PRO A 635 2.41 -74.20 37.19
N THR A 636 3.09 -75.31 37.50
CA THR A 636 4.55 -75.43 37.38
C THR A 636 5.05 -75.59 35.95
N LEU A 637 4.15 -75.67 34.96
CA LEU A 637 4.45 -76.04 33.59
C LEU A 637 5.23 -77.38 33.47
N GLY A 638 5.30 -77.95 32.26
CA GLY A 638 5.85 -79.29 32.01
C GLY A 638 5.17 -79.93 30.81
N THR A 639 5.16 -81.26 30.71
CA THR A 639 4.25 -81.93 29.76
C THR A 639 2.79 -81.60 30.12
N PRO A 640 1.89 -81.42 29.14
CA PRO A 640 0.48 -81.24 29.42
C PRO A 640 -0.02 -82.34 30.35
N ALA A 641 -0.72 -81.97 31.42
CA ALA A 641 -1.39 -82.93 32.29
C ALA A 641 -2.55 -83.61 31.53
N ARG A 642 -3.12 -82.92 30.56
CA ARG A 642 -4.13 -83.45 29.65
C ARG A 642 -4.09 -82.76 28.29
N THR A 643 -4.46 -83.46 27.23
CA THR A 643 -4.67 -82.91 25.88
C THR A 643 -5.86 -83.61 25.25
N GLU A 644 -6.76 -82.84 24.65
CA GLU A 644 -8.00 -83.34 24.04
C GLU A 644 -8.17 -82.79 22.63
N ASP A 645 -8.63 -83.64 21.72
CA ASP A 645 -9.10 -83.22 20.39
C ASP A 645 -10.48 -82.58 20.53
N MET A 646 -10.62 -81.32 20.09
CA MET A 646 -11.82 -80.53 20.37
C MET A 646 -13.07 -81.09 19.68
N LYS A 647 -12.91 -81.62 18.46
CA LYS A 647 -14.04 -82.15 17.69
C LYS A 647 -14.69 -83.31 18.43
N THR A 648 -13.87 -84.30 18.79
CA THR A 648 -14.34 -85.52 19.46
C THR A 648 -14.77 -85.23 20.89
N ARG A 649 -14.04 -84.38 21.62
CA ARG A 649 -14.30 -84.09 23.03
C ARG A 649 -15.61 -83.33 23.27
N PHE A 650 -15.92 -82.35 22.42
CA PHE A 650 -17.07 -81.46 22.60
C PHE A 650 -18.24 -81.78 21.68
N GLY A 651 -18.16 -82.86 20.90
CA GLY A 651 -19.24 -83.31 20.02
C GLY A 651 -19.54 -82.34 18.88
N LEU A 652 -18.49 -81.68 18.35
CA LEU A 652 -18.61 -80.72 17.25
C LEU A 652 -18.87 -81.45 15.93
N ALA A 653 -19.62 -80.82 15.01
CA ALA A 653 -19.97 -81.40 13.72
C ALA A 653 -18.73 -81.58 12.83
N THR A 654 -17.81 -80.62 12.89
CA THR A 654 -16.56 -80.58 12.13
C THR A 654 -15.39 -80.17 13.04
N ALA A 655 -14.16 -80.20 12.50
CA ALA A 655 -13.04 -79.60 13.22
C ALA A 655 -13.28 -78.08 13.29
N PRO A 656 -13.16 -77.45 14.47
CA PRO A 656 -13.42 -76.02 14.57
C PRO A 656 -12.39 -75.19 13.80
N GLU A 657 -12.86 -74.12 13.16
CA GLU A 657 -12.04 -73.16 12.41
C GLU A 657 -11.43 -72.08 13.33
N MET A 658 -12.04 -71.85 14.49
CA MET A 658 -11.49 -70.99 15.54
C MET A 658 -11.74 -71.58 16.92
N ALA A 659 -10.81 -71.35 17.84
CA ALA A 659 -10.96 -71.72 19.24
C ALA A 659 -10.23 -70.71 20.12
N ASN A 660 -10.92 -70.18 21.13
CA ASN A 660 -10.34 -69.26 22.10
C ASN A 660 -10.71 -69.67 23.52
N VAL A 661 -9.72 -69.70 24.41
CA VAL A 661 -9.93 -70.03 25.82
C VAL A 661 -9.74 -68.77 26.67
N HIS A 662 -10.64 -68.55 27.62
CA HIS A 662 -10.57 -67.41 28.54
C HIS A 662 -10.69 -67.86 29.98
N SER A 663 -9.92 -67.21 30.86
CA SER A 663 -10.10 -67.29 32.30
C SER A 663 -10.85 -66.06 32.78
N LEU A 664 -12.12 -66.24 33.15
CA LEU A 664 -13.00 -65.17 33.59
C LEU A 664 -13.51 -65.52 34.99
N ASN A 665 -13.12 -64.72 35.98
CA ASN A 665 -13.48 -64.95 37.38
C ASN A 665 -13.07 -66.36 37.90
N ASP A 666 -11.83 -66.77 37.59
CA ASP A 666 -11.25 -68.08 37.91
C ASP A 666 -11.93 -69.30 37.23
N ARG A 667 -12.94 -69.07 36.40
CA ARG A 667 -13.63 -70.07 35.57
C ARG A 667 -13.08 -70.07 34.16
N ILE A 668 -13.00 -71.25 33.55
CA ILE A 668 -12.45 -71.43 32.21
C ILE A 668 -13.59 -71.58 31.21
N PHE A 669 -13.52 -70.79 30.15
CA PHE A 669 -14.48 -70.83 29.06
C PHE A 669 -13.77 -71.10 27.74
N LEU A 670 -14.38 -71.95 26.92
CA LEU A 670 -13.94 -72.21 25.55
C LEU A 670 -15.03 -71.71 24.60
N VAL A 671 -14.68 -70.74 23.76
CA VAL A 671 -15.49 -70.32 22.62
C VAL A 671 -14.89 -70.89 21.34
N THR A 672 -15.73 -71.53 20.54
CA THR A 672 -15.29 -72.21 19.30
C THR A 672 -16.33 -72.02 18.21
N ALA A 673 -15.90 -72.06 16.95
CA ALA A 673 -16.81 -72.06 15.81
C ALA A 673 -16.44 -73.18 14.84
N ASP A 674 -17.44 -73.94 14.38
CA ASP A 674 -17.29 -75.04 13.44
C ASP A 674 -18.37 -75.00 12.33
N GLY A 675 -18.23 -75.87 11.34
CA GLY A 675 -19.18 -76.05 10.24
C GLY A 675 -18.69 -75.48 8.92
N SER A 676 -19.57 -75.49 7.91
CA SER A 676 -19.38 -74.77 6.65
C SER A 676 -20.21 -73.49 6.68
N TYR A 677 -19.65 -72.37 6.21
CA TYR A 677 -20.31 -71.07 6.12
C TYR A 677 -21.82 -71.17 5.80
N PRO A 678 -22.72 -70.62 6.66
CA PRO A 678 -22.43 -69.91 7.91
C PRO A 678 -22.00 -70.85 9.06
N TYR A 679 -21.02 -70.43 9.86
CA TYR A 679 -20.48 -71.22 10.97
C TYR A 679 -21.42 -71.23 12.17
N THR A 680 -21.29 -72.24 13.04
CA THR A 680 -22.00 -72.35 14.32
C THR A 680 -21.04 -72.06 15.46
N THR A 681 -21.40 -71.12 16.34
CA THR A 681 -20.62 -70.73 17.52
C THR A 681 -21.07 -71.52 18.74
N TYR A 682 -20.11 -72.09 19.47
CA TYR A 682 -20.31 -72.82 20.71
C TYR A 682 -19.57 -72.13 21.85
N LEU A 683 -20.15 -72.21 23.05
CA LEU A 683 -19.57 -71.70 24.29
C LEU A 683 -19.68 -72.79 25.36
N PHE A 684 -18.54 -73.21 25.89
CA PHE A 684 -18.42 -74.20 26.95
C PHE A 684 -17.77 -73.58 28.17
N GLU A 685 -18.18 -74.01 29.36
CA GLU A 685 -17.41 -73.84 30.59
C GLU A 685 -16.69 -75.15 30.88
N LEU A 686 -15.39 -75.09 31.16
CA LEU A 686 -14.54 -76.26 31.35
C LEU A 686 -14.03 -76.38 32.78
N ASP A 687 -13.84 -77.61 33.24
CA ASP A 687 -13.03 -77.93 34.41
C ASP A 687 -11.56 -78.22 34.05
N SER A 688 -10.71 -78.50 35.04
CA SER A 688 -9.30 -78.91 34.84
C SER A 688 -9.14 -80.27 34.15
N SER A 689 -10.22 -81.05 34.08
CA SER A 689 -10.27 -82.28 33.29
C SER A 689 -10.64 -82.03 31.83
N LEU A 690 -10.74 -80.77 31.38
CA LEU A 690 -11.18 -80.42 30.02
C LEU A 690 -12.55 -81.05 29.70
N THR A 691 -13.42 -81.20 30.70
CA THR A 691 -14.83 -81.60 30.53
C THR A 691 -15.70 -80.34 30.47
N ALA A 692 -16.64 -80.28 29.54
CA ALA A 692 -17.67 -79.25 29.55
C ALA A 692 -18.62 -79.47 30.74
N ILE A 693 -18.56 -78.59 31.73
CA ILE A 693 -19.47 -78.60 32.90
C ILE A 693 -20.74 -77.80 32.63
N GLN A 694 -20.68 -76.84 31.70
CA GLN A 694 -21.84 -76.16 31.13
C GLN A 694 -21.61 -75.96 29.63
N ALA A 695 -22.70 -75.91 28.87
CA ALA A 695 -22.69 -75.58 27.44
C ALA A 695 -23.86 -74.65 27.14
N ALA A 696 -23.60 -73.60 26.36
CA ALA A 696 -24.67 -72.76 25.81
C ALA A 696 -25.35 -73.45 24.63
N THR A 697 -26.61 -73.08 24.38
CA THR A 697 -27.27 -73.43 23.11
C THR A 697 -26.43 -72.88 21.94
N PRO A 698 -26.03 -73.73 20.97
CA PRO A 698 -25.22 -73.28 19.84
C PRO A 698 -25.91 -72.17 19.04
N ILE A 699 -25.12 -71.20 18.56
CA ILE A 699 -25.62 -70.05 17.81
C ILE A 699 -25.17 -70.20 16.35
N SER A 700 -26.12 -70.51 15.47
CA SER A 700 -25.89 -70.61 14.03
C SER A 700 -26.00 -69.26 13.33
N GLY A 701 -25.42 -69.16 12.13
CA GLY A 701 -25.54 -67.96 11.29
C GLY A 701 -24.28 -67.08 11.26
N ASN A 702 -23.13 -67.56 11.74
CA ASN A 702 -21.91 -66.78 11.73
C ASN A 702 -21.37 -66.61 10.29
N THR A 703 -21.49 -65.39 9.77
CA THR A 703 -21.10 -65.01 8.39
C THR A 703 -19.67 -64.47 8.28
N ASN A 704 -18.87 -64.49 9.35
CA ASN A 704 -17.46 -64.13 9.24
C ASN A 704 -16.64 -65.36 8.85
N SER A 705 -15.94 -65.32 7.71
CA SER A 705 -15.08 -66.42 7.25
C SER A 705 -13.59 -66.21 7.54
N TYR A 706 -13.23 -65.13 8.24
CA TYR A 706 -11.84 -64.73 8.43
C TYR A 706 -11.44 -64.70 9.92
N GLY A 707 -10.36 -65.41 10.24
CA GLY A 707 -9.68 -65.33 11.55
C GLY A 707 -10.57 -65.73 12.73
N LYS A 708 -10.34 -65.11 13.89
CA LYS A 708 -11.20 -65.25 15.07
C LYS A 708 -12.57 -64.61 14.82
N MET A 709 -13.63 -65.42 14.92
CA MET A 709 -15.00 -65.02 14.55
C MET A 709 -15.89 -64.69 15.74
N ALA A 710 -15.59 -65.23 16.92
CA ALA A 710 -16.36 -65.02 18.13
C ALA A 710 -15.43 -64.81 19.33
N ASP A 711 -15.92 -64.06 20.32
CA ASP A 711 -15.18 -63.81 21.54
C ASP A 711 -16.08 -63.58 22.75
N ILE A 712 -15.53 -63.73 23.95
CA ILE A 712 -16.26 -63.51 25.20
C ILE A 712 -15.55 -62.52 26.11
N ALA A 713 -16.34 -61.81 26.92
CA ALA A 713 -15.84 -60.90 27.93
C ALA A 713 -16.73 -60.89 29.16
N TYR A 714 -16.14 -60.66 30.33
CA TYR A 714 -16.86 -60.63 31.60
C TYR A 714 -16.78 -59.25 32.24
N ASP A 715 -17.94 -58.65 32.51
CA ASP A 715 -18.01 -57.44 33.31
C ASP A 715 -18.12 -57.79 34.79
N ARG A 716 -16.98 -57.65 35.50
CA ARG A 716 -16.88 -57.88 36.96
C ARG A 716 -17.84 -57.02 37.79
N THR A 717 -18.23 -55.85 37.30
CA THR A 717 -19.08 -54.91 38.05
C THR A 717 -20.55 -55.34 38.05
N THR A 718 -21.00 -56.00 36.99
CA THR A 718 -22.39 -56.43 36.80
C THR A 718 -22.57 -57.94 36.87
N SER A 719 -21.47 -58.70 36.92
CA SER A 719 -21.45 -60.15 36.85
C SER A 719 -22.06 -60.73 35.56
N VAL A 720 -21.99 -60.00 34.45
CA VAL A 720 -22.52 -60.44 33.16
C VAL A 720 -21.39 -60.95 32.26
N LEU A 721 -21.58 -62.13 31.67
CA LEU A 721 -20.74 -62.65 30.60
C LEU A 721 -21.35 -62.24 29.26
N TYR A 722 -20.55 -61.64 28.40
CA TYR A 722 -20.94 -61.26 27.06
C TYR A 722 -20.28 -62.17 26.03
N LEU A 723 -21.01 -62.50 24.98
CA LEU A 723 -20.55 -63.19 23.78
C LEU A 723 -20.75 -62.26 22.58
N ALA A 724 -19.66 -61.96 21.88
CA ALA A 724 -19.68 -61.32 20.59
C ALA A 724 -19.59 -62.41 19.51
N CYS A 725 -20.63 -62.53 18.69
CA CYS A 725 -20.66 -63.46 17.57
C CYS A 725 -21.44 -62.87 16.38
N PRO A 726 -20.96 -62.99 15.14
CA PRO A 726 -21.69 -62.59 13.95
C PRO A 726 -22.98 -63.40 13.76
N ASN A 727 -23.97 -62.79 13.10
CA ASN A 727 -25.16 -63.47 12.60
C ASN A 727 -25.30 -63.27 11.06
N ASP A 728 -26.47 -63.61 10.52
CA ASP A 728 -26.75 -63.62 9.08
C ASP A 728 -26.63 -62.24 8.37
N SER A 729 -26.41 -61.12 9.09
CA SER A 729 -26.39 -59.75 8.53
C SER A 729 -24.99 -59.10 8.40
N ASN A 730 -23.88 -59.85 8.52
CA ASN A 730 -22.51 -59.30 8.57
C ASN A 730 -22.30 -58.29 9.72
N GLU A 731 -23.02 -58.43 10.83
CA GLU A 731 -22.91 -57.60 12.03
C GLU A 731 -22.46 -58.45 13.23
N VAL A 732 -21.64 -57.90 14.14
CA VAL A 732 -21.29 -58.61 15.39
C VAL A 732 -22.38 -58.35 16.43
N TYR A 733 -23.11 -59.40 16.81
CA TYR A 733 -24.12 -59.31 17.86
C TYR A 733 -23.48 -59.53 19.22
N ALA A 734 -23.86 -58.69 20.18
CA ALA A 734 -23.52 -58.86 21.58
C ALA A 734 -24.68 -59.54 22.32
N LYS A 735 -24.38 -60.69 22.93
CA LYS A 735 -25.31 -61.53 23.69
C LYS A 735 -24.86 -61.58 25.14
N ALA A 736 -25.79 -61.50 26.09
CA ALA A 736 -25.49 -61.43 27.52
C ALA A 736 -26.03 -62.64 28.30
N PHE A 737 -25.19 -63.19 29.18
CA PHE A 737 -25.50 -64.24 30.14
C PHE A 737 -25.34 -63.71 31.56
N SER A 738 -26.47 -63.51 32.25
CA SER A 738 -26.48 -63.02 33.63
C SER A 738 -25.81 -64.01 34.58
N ASN A 739 -25.00 -63.50 35.51
CA ASN A 739 -24.25 -64.29 36.48
C ASN A 739 -23.34 -65.35 35.85
N MET A 740 -22.93 -65.14 34.59
CA MET A 740 -22.15 -66.10 33.80
C MET A 740 -22.81 -67.50 33.71
N ASN A 741 -24.14 -67.56 33.76
CA ASN A 741 -24.88 -68.80 33.55
C ASN A 741 -25.11 -69.01 32.05
N ILE A 742 -24.28 -69.84 31.43
CA ILE A 742 -24.31 -70.05 29.98
C ILE A 742 -25.40 -71.03 29.52
N THR A 743 -26.03 -71.78 30.44
CA THR A 743 -27.13 -72.69 30.09
C THR A 743 -28.46 -71.95 29.93
N ALA A 744 -28.56 -70.71 30.42
CA ALA A 744 -29.71 -69.86 30.19
C ALA A 744 -29.70 -69.27 28.77
N ALA A 745 -30.87 -69.01 28.20
CA ALA A 745 -30.96 -68.30 26.93
C ALA A 745 -30.34 -66.90 27.08
N PRO A 746 -29.37 -66.52 26.22
CA PRO A 746 -28.77 -65.20 26.32
C PRO A 746 -29.76 -64.10 25.92
N THR A 747 -29.59 -62.91 26.51
CA THR A 747 -30.31 -61.70 26.08
C THR A 747 -29.55 -61.00 24.97
N ASP A 748 -30.24 -60.60 23.90
CA ASP A 748 -29.66 -59.77 22.84
C ASP A 748 -29.50 -58.32 23.33
N ILE A 749 -28.28 -57.79 23.26
CA ILE A 749 -27.94 -56.44 23.73
C ILE A 749 -27.97 -55.43 22.60
N GLY A 750 -27.44 -55.80 21.44
CA GLY A 750 -27.27 -54.93 20.28
C GLY A 750 -26.27 -55.50 19.29
N TYR A 751 -25.93 -54.72 18.27
CA TYR A 751 -24.98 -55.11 17.24
C TYR A 751 -23.98 -53.99 16.92
N ILE A 752 -22.82 -54.39 16.37
CA ILE A 752 -21.79 -53.48 15.85
C ILE A 752 -21.73 -53.65 14.33
N ALA A 753 -22.03 -52.58 13.60
CA ALA A 753 -22.10 -52.58 12.14
C ALA A 753 -20.71 -52.77 11.48
N GLY A 754 -20.62 -53.62 10.45
CA GLY A 754 -19.47 -53.72 9.53
C GLY A 754 -18.46 -54.86 9.78
N SER A 755 -18.91 -56.09 9.98
CA SER A 755 -18.12 -57.16 10.62
C SER A 755 -17.54 -58.29 9.75
N THR A 756 -17.16 -58.05 8.49
CA THR A 756 -16.35 -59.03 7.73
C THR A 756 -14.88 -59.10 8.19
N LYS A 757 -14.58 -58.65 9.41
CA LYS A 757 -13.24 -58.48 9.98
C LYS A 757 -13.02 -59.47 11.09
N GLU A 758 -11.81 -60.02 11.20
CA GLU A 758 -11.39 -60.80 12.36
C GLU A 758 -11.60 -60.00 13.66
N ILE A 759 -12.24 -60.62 14.65
CA ILE A 759 -12.36 -60.10 16.00
C ILE A 759 -11.00 -60.27 16.67
N LEU A 760 -10.34 -59.17 17.03
CA LEU A 760 -9.08 -59.21 17.78
C LEU A 760 -9.34 -59.49 19.26
N GLY A 761 -10.40 -58.88 19.81
CA GLY A 761 -10.82 -59.14 21.17
C GLY A 761 -12.13 -58.45 21.55
N LEU A 762 -12.88 -59.09 22.44
CA LEU A 762 -13.99 -58.49 23.18
C LEU A 762 -13.57 -58.23 24.62
N TYR A 763 -13.96 -57.07 25.13
CA TYR A 763 -13.68 -56.66 26.50
C TYR A 763 -14.94 -56.02 27.10
N ALA A 764 -15.16 -56.20 28.40
CA ALA A 764 -16.36 -55.71 29.07
C ALA A 764 -16.00 -55.10 30.42
N HIS A 765 -16.52 -53.90 30.68
CA HIS A 765 -16.29 -53.21 31.93
C HIS A 765 -17.33 -52.13 32.19
N ASN A 766 -17.90 -52.09 33.38
CA ASN A 766 -18.81 -51.04 33.84
C ASN A 766 -19.96 -50.76 32.86
N LYS A 767 -20.66 -51.84 32.46
CA LYS A 767 -21.78 -51.82 31.50
C LYS A 767 -21.41 -51.37 30.09
N LYS A 768 -20.12 -51.39 29.72
CA LYS A 768 -19.66 -51.10 28.36
C LYS A 768 -18.94 -52.29 27.77
N LEU A 769 -19.16 -52.51 26.47
CA LEU A 769 -18.44 -53.48 25.66
C LEU A 769 -17.48 -52.75 24.75
N TYR A 770 -16.28 -53.29 24.63
CA TYR A 770 -15.23 -52.78 23.77
C TYR A 770 -14.86 -53.91 22.82
N LEU A 771 -15.13 -53.71 21.54
CA LEU A 771 -14.80 -54.68 20.50
C LEU A 771 -13.66 -54.12 19.67
N SER A 772 -12.55 -54.86 19.59
CA SER A 772 -11.47 -54.57 18.64
C SER A 772 -11.50 -55.56 17.49
N GLN A 773 -11.32 -55.05 16.28
CA GLN A 773 -11.36 -55.81 15.03
C GLN A 773 -10.15 -55.47 14.17
N ALA A 774 -9.73 -56.41 13.33
CA ALA A 774 -8.65 -56.19 12.38
C ALA A 774 -8.97 -55.05 11.40
N ALA A 775 -7.93 -54.49 10.78
CA ALA A 775 -8.08 -53.48 9.75
C ALA A 775 -8.85 -54.05 8.53
N TYR A 776 -9.50 -53.19 7.75
CA TYR A 776 -10.00 -53.60 6.42
C TYR A 776 -8.81 -54.01 5.53
N SER A 777 -9.02 -54.89 4.55
CA SER A 777 -7.98 -55.24 3.57
C SER A 777 -7.34 -53.97 2.98
N GLY A 778 -6.06 -53.74 3.26
CA GLY A 778 -5.31 -52.53 2.86
C GLY A 778 -5.17 -51.42 3.93
N GLY A 779 -5.80 -51.54 5.10
CA GLY A 779 -5.59 -50.66 6.25
C GLY A 779 -4.51 -51.19 7.19
N TYR A 780 -3.74 -50.28 7.80
CA TYR A 780 -2.65 -50.64 8.72
C TYR A 780 -3.09 -50.76 10.19
N TYR A 781 -4.27 -50.27 10.55
CA TYR A 781 -4.65 -50.03 11.96
C TYR A 781 -5.94 -50.75 12.38
N PRO A 782 -6.01 -51.30 13.61
CA PRO A 782 -7.20 -51.97 14.11
C PRO A 782 -8.38 -50.99 14.26
N SER A 783 -9.58 -51.51 14.07
CA SER A 783 -10.83 -50.76 14.25
C SER A 783 -11.47 -51.17 15.57
N ALA A 784 -11.66 -50.21 16.48
CA ALA A 784 -12.33 -50.47 17.74
C ALA A 784 -13.68 -49.75 17.84
N SER A 785 -14.63 -50.37 18.53
CA SER A 785 -15.95 -49.85 18.80
C SER A 785 -16.28 -50.01 20.28
N ILE A 786 -17.03 -49.06 20.82
CA ILE A 786 -17.58 -49.13 22.18
C ILE A 786 -19.10 -49.18 22.09
N MET A 787 -19.70 -50.11 22.83
CA MET A 787 -21.14 -50.26 22.98
C MET A 787 -21.54 -50.05 24.44
N ASP A 788 -22.56 -49.26 24.67
CA ASP A 788 -23.26 -49.25 25.96
C ASP A 788 -24.16 -50.48 26.04
N ALA A 789 -23.86 -51.38 26.99
CA ALA A 789 -24.55 -52.66 27.14
C ALA A 789 -25.99 -52.52 27.67
N VAL A 790 -26.41 -51.33 28.12
CA VAL A 790 -27.80 -51.07 28.53
C VAL A 790 -28.66 -50.64 27.34
N SER A 791 -28.13 -49.74 26.49
CA SER A 791 -28.87 -49.17 25.37
C SER A 791 -28.65 -49.90 24.04
N GLY A 792 -27.60 -50.71 23.93
CA GLY A 792 -27.17 -51.34 22.69
C GLY A 792 -26.52 -50.35 21.70
N TYR A 793 -26.38 -49.08 22.08
CA TYR A 793 -25.80 -48.05 21.22
C TYR A 793 -24.29 -48.27 21.08
N ALA A 794 -23.83 -48.48 19.85
CA ALA A 794 -22.43 -48.64 19.49
C ALA A 794 -21.89 -47.44 18.72
N ARG A 795 -20.64 -47.06 19.00
CA ARG A 795 -19.90 -46.05 18.23
C ARG A 795 -18.45 -46.48 18.02
N GLN A 796 -17.86 -46.06 16.90
CA GLN A 796 -16.45 -46.32 16.59
C GLN A 796 -15.52 -45.40 17.37
N ILE A 797 -14.33 -45.89 17.70
CA ILE A 797 -13.22 -45.14 18.32
C ILE A 797 -12.25 -44.75 17.21
N ILE A 798 -12.18 -43.46 16.89
CA ILE A 798 -11.47 -42.96 15.69
C ILE A 798 -10.08 -42.35 16.03
N SER A 799 -9.84 -41.96 17.28
CA SER A 799 -8.66 -41.19 17.68
C SER A 799 -7.45 -42.01 18.11
N SER A 800 -7.63 -43.27 18.53
CA SER A 800 -6.60 -44.04 19.24
C SER A 800 -6.30 -45.44 18.70
N TYR A 801 -7.13 -45.96 17.77
CA TYR A 801 -6.98 -47.29 17.14
C TYR A 801 -6.49 -48.42 18.08
N PRO A 802 -7.21 -48.71 19.18
CA PRO A 802 -6.76 -49.73 20.13
C PRO A 802 -7.00 -51.17 19.60
N GLY A 803 -5.95 -52.00 19.60
CA GLY A 803 -6.00 -53.43 19.25
C GLY A 803 -6.47 -54.32 20.40
N SER A 804 -6.31 -53.85 21.64
CA SER A 804 -6.74 -54.56 22.85
C SER A 804 -7.08 -53.60 23.97
N PHE A 805 -7.88 -54.04 24.94
CA PHE A 805 -8.21 -53.26 26.13
C PHE A 805 -7.85 -53.99 27.42
N GLY A 806 -7.57 -53.21 28.46
CA GLY A 806 -7.42 -53.65 29.84
C GLY A 806 -8.07 -52.64 30.78
N PHE A 807 -8.44 -53.08 31.96
CA PHE A 807 -9.06 -52.24 32.98
C PHE A 807 -8.36 -52.46 34.31
N ASP A 808 -8.12 -51.38 35.01
CA ASP A 808 -7.52 -51.43 36.33
C ASP A 808 -8.58 -51.40 37.44
N LYS A 809 -8.14 -51.46 38.71
CA LYS A 809 -9.05 -51.57 39.86
C LYS A 809 -9.90 -50.31 40.10
N GLN A 810 -9.54 -49.18 39.49
CA GLN A 810 -10.18 -47.87 39.60
C GLN A 810 -11.12 -47.64 38.43
N ASN A 811 -11.28 -48.64 37.57
CA ASN A 811 -12.10 -48.56 36.36
C ASN A 811 -11.49 -47.63 35.29
N ARG A 812 -10.17 -47.38 35.32
CA ARG A 812 -9.48 -46.65 34.25
C ARG A 812 -9.26 -47.60 33.07
N ILE A 813 -9.38 -47.05 31.88
CA ILE A 813 -9.35 -47.80 30.62
C ILE A 813 -7.93 -47.72 30.06
N TRP A 814 -7.37 -48.86 29.70
CA TRP A 814 -6.05 -48.96 29.09
C TRP A 814 -6.20 -49.62 27.72
N GLY A 815 -5.79 -48.93 26.66
CA GLY A 815 -5.84 -49.41 25.28
C GLY A 815 -4.45 -49.58 24.70
N SER A 816 -4.15 -50.72 24.07
CA SER A 816 -2.92 -50.88 23.29
C SER A 816 -3.12 -50.32 21.89
N SER A 817 -2.52 -49.16 21.61
CA SER A 817 -2.56 -48.52 20.29
C SER A 817 -1.44 -49.07 19.41
N LEU A 818 -1.87 -49.71 18.33
CA LEU A 818 -1.00 -50.29 17.32
C LEU A 818 -1.11 -49.49 16.01
N GLY A 819 -1.52 -48.23 16.14
CA GLY A 819 -2.01 -47.34 15.09
C GLY A 819 -1.00 -46.35 14.50
N PHE A 820 0.27 -46.38 14.90
CA PHE A 820 1.29 -45.41 14.50
C PHE A 820 2.64 -46.11 14.30
N ASP A 821 3.60 -45.47 13.60
CA ASP A 821 5.00 -45.93 13.48
C ASP A 821 5.68 -46.17 14.85
N VAL A 822 5.05 -45.67 15.91
CA VAL A 822 5.39 -45.92 17.30
C VAL A 822 4.16 -46.48 18.03
N LYS A 823 4.33 -47.59 18.73
CA LYS A 823 3.24 -48.27 19.44
C LYS A 823 3.16 -47.80 20.88
N TYR A 824 1.94 -47.63 21.40
CA TYR A 824 1.71 -47.04 22.73
C TYR A 824 0.68 -47.84 23.51
N LEU A 825 0.87 -47.90 24.83
CA LEU A 825 -0.22 -48.15 25.74
C LEU A 825 -0.84 -46.82 26.14
N LEU A 826 -2.15 -46.67 25.97
CA LEU A 826 -2.88 -45.45 26.22
C LEU A 826 -3.79 -45.62 27.42
N GLN A 827 -3.69 -44.72 28.39
CA GLN A 827 -4.75 -44.54 29.37
C GLN A 827 -5.81 -43.63 28.75
N LEU A 828 -7.05 -44.11 28.70
CA LEU A 828 -8.17 -43.44 28.08
C LEU A 828 -9.17 -42.98 29.16
N ASP A 829 -9.76 -41.81 28.96
CA ASP A 829 -10.91 -41.38 29.74
C ASP A 829 -12.20 -42.09 29.29
N ASN A 830 -13.31 -41.82 29.98
CA ASN A 830 -14.62 -42.39 29.66
C ASN A 830 -15.17 -41.98 28.28
N THR A 831 -14.63 -40.94 27.68
CA THR A 831 -14.96 -40.45 26.34
C THR A 831 -14.03 -40.96 25.25
N MET A 832 -13.02 -41.76 25.62
CA MET A 832 -11.94 -42.31 24.77
C MET A 832 -10.87 -41.29 24.34
N ASN A 833 -10.72 -40.17 25.06
CA ASN A 833 -9.58 -39.29 24.88
C ASN A 833 -8.35 -39.85 25.60
N ILE A 834 -7.17 -39.60 25.04
CA ILE A 834 -5.89 -40.01 25.61
C ILE A 834 -5.60 -39.09 26.80
N LEU A 835 -5.59 -39.65 28.01
CA LEU A 835 -5.13 -38.95 29.20
C LEU A 835 -3.61 -39.02 29.35
N GLN A 836 -3.06 -40.16 28.94
CA GLN A 836 -1.72 -40.58 29.27
C GLN A 836 -1.29 -41.63 28.23
N SER A 837 -0.03 -41.63 27.82
CA SER A 837 0.53 -42.59 26.87
C SER A 837 1.82 -43.20 27.41
N LEU A 838 2.12 -44.44 27.06
CA LEU A 838 3.37 -45.11 27.40
C LEU A 838 3.90 -45.78 26.14
N LYS A 839 5.05 -45.30 25.65
CA LYS A 839 5.69 -45.87 24.47
C LYS A 839 6.11 -47.31 24.74
N MET A 840 5.80 -48.18 23.79
CA MET A 840 6.18 -49.59 23.79
C MET A 840 7.14 -49.82 22.62
N PHE A 841 8.21 -50.58 22.85
CA PHE A 841 9.18 -50.91 21.80
C PHE A 841 8.85 -52.27 21.18
N ASN A 842 9.33 -52.47 19.94
CA ASN A 842 9.38 -53.75 19.23
C ASN A 842 8.14 -54.67 19.32
N LEU A 843 6.96 -54.07 19.35
CA LEU A 843 5.69 -54.78 19.40
C LEU A 843 5.33 -55.47 18.07
N ASP A 844 6.22 -55.53 17.08
CA ASP A 844 6.05 -56.37 15.89
C ASP A 844 6.11 -57.86 16.23
N PHE A 845 6.72 -58.20 17.38
CA PHE A 845 6.74 -59.54 17.95
C PHE A 845 5.60 -59.79 18.94
N VAL A 846 4.60 -58.90 19.01
CA VAL A 846 3.40 -59.11 19.84
C VAL A 846 2.18 -59.15 18.95
N TYR A 847 1.37 -60.20 19.11
CA TYR A 847 0.14 -60.36 18.38
C TYR A 847 -0.79 -59.15 18.62
N ILE A 848 -1.35 -58.60 17.54
CA ILE A 848 -2.12 -57.36 17.56
C ILE A 848 -3.38 -57.43 18.46
N GLY A 849 -3.95 -58.62 18.61
CA GLY A 849 -5.10 -58.86 19.49
C GLY A 849 -4.73 -59.27 20.92
N LEU A 850 -3.44 -59.39 21.25
CA LEU A 850 -3.02 -59.77 22.60
C LEU A 850 -3.39 -58.67 23.59
N PRO A 851 -4.15 -58.97 24.66
CA PRO A 851 -4.33 -58.03 25.74
C PRO A 851 -3.03 -57.90 26.53
N VAL A 852 -2.27 -56.83 26.24
CA VAL A 852 -0.97 -56.59 26.87
C VAL A 852 -1.08 -56.12 28.31
N ALA A 853 -2.27 -55.77 28.80
CA ALA A 853 -2.47 -55.29 30.16
C ALA A 853 -3.37 -56.24 30.97
N ARG A 854 -2.86 -56.73 32.11
CA ARG A 854 -3.52 -57.70 32.99
C ARG A 854 -3.58 -57.20 34.43
N LEU A 855 -4.76 -57.24 35.02
CA LEU A 855 -4.98 -56.93 36.43
C LEU A 855 -4.84 -58.19 37.28
N ASP A 856 -3.88 -58.20 38.19
CA ASP A 856 -3.79 -59.18 39.27
C ASP A 856 -4.81 -58.82 40.36
N GLY A 857 -5.97 -59.48 40.32
CA GLY A 857 -7.11 -59.17 41.18
C GLY A 857 -6.78 -59.11 42.68
N PRO A 858 -6.11 -60.12 43.26
CA PRO A 858 -5.70 -60.13 44.65
C PRO A 858 -4.81 -58.95 45.08
N THR A 859 -3.80 -58.58 44.28
CA THR A 859 -2.85 -57.52 44.66
C THR A 859 -3.29 -56.12 44.24
N GLY A 860 -4.20 -56.02 43.26
CA GLY A 860 -4.56 -54.76 42.62
C GLY A 860 -3.42 -54.18 41.80
N ILE A 861 -2.45 -54.98 41.36
CA ILE A 861 -1.37 -54.54 40.48
C ILE A 861 -1.77 -54.83 39.04
N MET A 862 -1.62 -53.84 38.17
CA MET A 862 -1.73 -54.00 36.73
C MET A 862 -0.35 -54.22 36.14
N TYR A 863 -0.20 -55.30 35.37
CA TYR A 863 1.02 -55.65 34.65
C TYR A 863 0.80 -55.39 33.17
N MET A 864 1.74 -54.68 32.54
CA MET A 864 1.63 -54.27 31.15
C MET A 864 2.84 -54.81 30.38
N LEU A 865 2.62 -55.84 29.58
CA LEU A 865 3.63 -56.54 28.78
C LEU A 865 4.10 -55.66 27.62
N HIS A 866 5.41 -55.52 27.44
CA HIS A 866 6.02 -54.78 26.34
C HIS A 866 7.43 -55.27 26.05
N PHE A 867 8.08 -54.75 25.00
CA PHE A 867 9.54 -54.78 24.93
C PHE A 867 10.09 -53.44 25.43
N ASN A 868 11.07 -53.50 26.32
CA ASN A 868 11.73 -52.32 26.88
C ASN A 868 12.68 -51.65 25.87
N ALA A 869 13.29 -50.52 26.26
CA ALA A 869 14.21 -49.77 25.39
C ALA A 869 15.46 -50.57 24.96
N THR A 870 15.85 -51.60 25.71
CA THR A 870 16.93 -52.55 25.36
C THR A 870 16.45 -53.73 24.51
N ASN A 871 15.21 -53.68 24.04
CA ASN A 871 14.56 -54.71 23.22
C ASN A 871 14.42 -56.08 23.92
N GLN A 872 14.19 -56.07 25.23
CA GLN A 872 13.91 -57.26 26.03
C GLN A 872 12.44 -57.30 26.40
N LEU A 873 11.83 -58.48 26.37
CA LEU A 873 10.47 -58.66 26.86
C LEU A 873 10.42 -58.31 28.35
N ALA A 874 9.44 -57.49 28.73
CA ALA A 874 9.37 -56.85 30.02
C ALA A 874 7.92 -56.59 30.42
N VAL A 875 7.71 -56.28 31.69
CA VAL A 875 6.43 -55.77 32.21
C VAL A 875 6.63 -54.46 32.93
N TYR A 876 5.75 -53.50 32.67
CA TYR A 876 5.55 -52.37 33.57
C TYR A 876 4.66 -52.81 34.73
N ARG A 877 5.07 -52.46 35.96
CA ARG A 877 4.28 -52.72 37.17
C ARG A 877 3.60 -51.44 37.63
N TYR A 878 2.29 -51.40 37.48
CA TYR A 878 1.48 -50.27 37.92
C TYR A 878 0.62 -50.67 39.11
N ASN A 879 0.84 -50.01 40.25
CA ASN A 879 -0.04 -50.23 41.40
C ASN A 879 -1.36 -49.52 41.13
N SER A 880 -2.36 -50.28 40.67
CA SER A 880 -3.62 -49.66 40.33
C SER A 880 -4.27 -49.06 41.55
N ASN A 881 -4.08 -49.54 42.79
CA ASN A 881 -4.73 -48.98 44.00
C ASN A 881 -4.63 -47.43 44.17
N TYR A 882 -3.70 -46.76 43.48
CA TYR A 882 -3.56 -45.31 43.37
C TYR A 882 -3.98 -44.80 41.98
#